data_AF-A0A3A4RP61-F1
#
_entry.id   AF-A0A3A4RP61-F1
#
_cell.length_a   1.000
_cell.length_b   1.000
_cell.length_c   1.000
_cell.angle_alpha   90.00
_cell.angle_beta   90.00
_cell.angle_gamma   90.00
#
_symmetry.space_group_name_H-M   'P 1'
#
loop_
_entity.id
_entity.type
_entity.pdbx_description
1 polymer ?
#
loop_
_entity_poly.entity_id
_entity_poly.type
_entity_poly.pdbx_seq_one_letter_code
_entity_poly.pdbx_strand_id
1 'polypeptide(L)'
;MSKILLVDVDPATLNTFSEALKTQSTDIQILTAGDVREVPNIIAGDKVNIIIIDLKMPDNDDLQILANICYNFSNIPVIVMTAFGTPEIELKIKALYTCQYYEKPVDMNALAEKIFEDLGVGVGGQIHGIALSSFLQMSEMEKTTCRLKIRSEEGEGYLYLQKGELIAAETGLLNSEEAAFEIISWENAVIEIEKSGHKKKREIKMPLMNILMEGLKIKDERDAAEKEKQARKAETTLERKQGVKKTDVPGKADGEESVSGRPAAPPEDAGEQKTGDMGRQRADRGTKKLKRKRLVSVFLWLFLSIALAVGGGVLWIEVIQPRLLENEFQKVLAEAESMPSLEEKESLLQEYIDTHNKSKHTIEANRKIKEIFHQIQERDYENAVNQVAGLPIDQDFKEKANKIYKAYRDRFSNGIRVNDIRKKMEEIPLLVDENDYQELKRIDPHDYEKRITAYQTYLNEHKEGTYRDEVQKLISDISDTYYEYVKKEISVCNREQDWDRCIQLCDKYIAGYQKGRQLSEIRGLRDRMNTAAVMESLRQNAAEKDGDHQEIKKIYQDYLTANPDTSAKNEIQRELTLINKKIREKKAWEDIAKISKNKQIDLFERIRKLEKYMAQKPEAIYLKGAGVLMNRLEKEKEELSRLRQIAEEQKRLERERIAAAKKEKERLQKEKRKIGSVLSQSNGRFIVNIDGTVSDRQTGLMWYILDSHIELQECLDHDAAEKYVKNLEVGGYKDWRLPTANDLMVVMNTANSFPRSGAKWYWTSELFWKGFYEFGYTVVNRSGDTWTKDEAELMQCGAVRAVRQ
;
A
#
# COMPACT_ATOMS: atom_id res chain seq x y z
N MET A 1 1.62 51.30 27.39
CA MET A 1 2.97 50.86 27.00
C MET A 1 3.74 50.37 28.21
N SER A 2 4.18 49.12 28.18
CA SER A 2 4.97 48.52 29.26
C SER A 2 6.46 48.67 28.97
N LYS A 3 7.26 49.08 29.96
CA LYS A 3 8.71 49.29 29.83
C LYS A 3 9.50 48.07 30.30
N ILE A 4 10.26 47.46 29.40
CA ILE A 4 11.14 46.32 29.66
C ILE A 4 12.59 46.84 29.67
N LEU A 5 13.36 46.56 30.72
CA LEU A 5 14.79 46.85 30.78
C LEU A 5 15.59 45.57 30.52
N LEU A 6 16.40 45.57 29.46
CA LEU A 6 17.35 44.50 29.13
C LEU A 6 18.77 44.93 29.55
N VAL A 7 19.52 44.03 30.18
CA VAL A 7 20.91 44.26 30.60
C VAL A 7 21.76 43.11 30.08
N ASP A 8 22.74 43.40 29.25
CA ASP A 8 23.69 42.42 28.69
C ASP A 8 24.95 43.18 28.23
N VAL A 9 26.11 42.58 28.46
CA VAL A 9 27.42 43.15 28.05
C VAL A 9 27.66 43.06 26.54
N ASP A 10 26.86 42.29 25.79
CA ASP A 10 26.91 42.21 24.33
C ASP A 10 25.78 43.00 23.64
N PRO A 11 26.09 44.13 22.97
CA PRO A 11 25.12 44.90 22.21
C PRO A 11 24.44 44.12 21.06
N ALA A 12 25.09 43.09 20.50
CA ALA A 12 24.48 42.28 19.45
C ALA A 12 23.34 41.40 20.00
N THR A 13 23.54 40.82 21.19
CA THR A 13 22.52 40.07 21.91
C THR A 13 21.38 40.99 22.37
N LEU A 14 21.66 42.20 22.89
CA LEU A 14 20.63 43.20 23.22
C LEU A 14 19.73 43.54 22.02
N ASN A 15 20.31 43.81 20.84
CA ASN A 15 19.54 44.13 19.64
C ASN A 15 18.65 42.95 19.20
N THR A 16 19.21 41.73 19.18
CA THR A 16 18.49 40.51 18.80
C THR A 16 17.31 40.23 19.76
N PHE A 17 17.52 40.37 21.06
CA PHE A 17 16.50 40.20 22.10
C PHE A 17 15.42 41.31 22.01
N SER A 18 15.83 42.54 21.70
CA SER A 18 14.93 43.68 21.48
C SER A 18 14.02 43.48 20.27
N GLU A 19 14.54 42.99 19.14
CA GLU A 19 13.76 42.68 17.94
C GLU A 19 12.79 41.51 18.17
N ALA A 20 13.24 40.45 18.85
CA ALA A 20 12.41 39.29 19.18
C ALA A 20 11.17 39.68 20.01
N LEU A 21 11.36 40.49 21.07
CA LEU A 21 10.25 40.96 21.90
C LEU A 21 9.31 41.92 21.15
N LYS A 22 9.84 42.87 20.37
CA LYS A 22 9.04 43.80 19.54
C LYS A 22 8.20 43.08 18.48
N THR A 23 8.64 41.90 18.03
CA THR A 23 7.89 41.08 17.07
C THR A 23 6.63 40.45 17.71
N GLN A 24 6.63 40.26 19.04
CA GLN A 24 5.49 39.68 19.76
C GLN A 24 4.47 40.71 20.27
N SER A 25 4.84 41.99 20.44
CA SER A 25 3.89 43.04 20.84
C SER A 25 4.32 44.44 20.38
N THR A 26 3.35 45.25 19.93
CA THR A 26 3.56 46.67 19.58
C THR A 26 3.42 47.63 20.76
N ASP A 27 2.94 47.16 21.92
CA ASP A 27 2.64 48.00 23.11
C ASP A 27 3.75 47.97 24.17
N ILE A 28 4.97 47.59 23.79
CA ILE A 28 6.14 47.57 24.67
C ILE A 28 7.19 48.60 24.27
N GLN A 29 7.87 49.17 25.25
CA GLN A 29 9.07 49.98 25.06
C GLN A 29 10.26 49.26 25.70
N ILE A 30 11.35 49.11 24.94
CA ILE A 30 12.54 48.40 25.40
C ILE A 30 13.64 49.42 25.72
N LEU A 31 14.14 49.36 26.95
CA LEU A 31 15.32 50.05 27.43
C LEU A 31 16.47 49.04 27.50
N THR A 32 17.71 49.49 27.33
CA THR A 32 18.91 48.64 27.28
C THR A 32 20.03 49.25 28.12
N ALA A 33 20.76 48.43 28.88
CA ALA A 33 21.96 48.80 29.63
C ALA A 33 23.11 47.83 29.34
N GLY A 34 24.36 48.31 29.41
CA GLY A 34 25.55 47.48 29.17
C GLY A 34 26.13 46.83 30.44
N ASP A 35 25.84 47.41 31.61
CA ASP A 35 26.30 46.94 32.92
C ASP A 35 25.14 46.98 33.95
N VAL A 36 25.07 45.99 34.84
CA VAL A 36 24.10 45.93 35.95
C VAL A 36 24.19 47.15 36.88
N ARG A 37 25.36 47.79 36.96
CA ARG A 37 25.62 49.04 37.69
C ARG A 37 24.85 50.24 37.16
N GLU A 38 24.38 50.21 35.91
CA GLU A 38 23.55 51.27 35.32
C GLU A 38 22.07 51.19 35.76
N VAL A 39 21.60 49.99 36.13
CA VAL A 39 20.19 49.71 36.42
C VAL A 39 19.59 50.64 37.49
N PRO A 40 20.24 50.90 38.64
CA PRO A 40 19.69 51.81 39.66
C PRO A 40 19.42 53.23 39.17
N ASN A 41 20.21 53.74 38.22
CA ASN A 41 20.00 55.07 37.64
C ASN A 41 18.83 55.08 36.67
N ILE A 42 18.67 54.02 35.87
CA ILE A 42 17.60 53.89 34.88
C ILE A 42 16.24 53.75 35.59
N ILE A 43 16.12 52.90 36.60
CA ILE A 43 14.86 52.70 37.34
C ILE A 43 14.47 53.92 38.22
N ALA A 44 15.41 54.81 38.52
CA ALA A 44 15.13 56.08 39.20
C ALA A 44 14.62 57.17 38.24
N GLY A 45 15.04 57.16 36.97
CA GLY A 45 14.57 58.10 35.95
C GLY A 45 13.32 57.64 35.20
N ASP A 46 13.14 56.33 35.02
CA ASP A 46 12.10 55.72 34.20
C ASP A 46 11.30 54.66 34.95
N LYS A 47 9.97 54.67 34.80
CA LYS A 47 9.09 53.64 35.36
C LYS A 47 9.21 52.34 34.56
N VAL A 48 10.09 51.44 35.00
CA VAL A 48 10.29 50.09 34.44
C VAL A 48 9.25 49.11 35.01
N ASN A 49 8.76 48.18 34.18
CA ASN A 49 7.78 47.15 34.56
C ASN A 49 8.40 45.77 34.80
N ILE A 50 9.51 45.44 34.14
CA ILE A 50 10.28 44.20 34.34
C ILE A 50 11.74 44.44 33.96
N ILE A 51 12.67 43.79 34.68
CA ILE A 51 14.12 43.86 34.41
C ILE A 51 14.61 42.46 34.04
N ILE A 52 15.38 42.35 32.96
CA ILE A 52 15.96 41.11 32.46
C ILE A 52 17.47 41.33 32.35
N ILE A 53 18.25 40.52 33.06
CA ILE A 53 19.68 40.71 33.25
C ILE A 53 20.40 39.44 32.83
N ASP A 54 21.23 39.50 31.79
CA ASP A 54 22.20 38.46 31.49
C ASP A 54 23.52 38.72 32.22
N LEU A 55 23.87 37.83 33.15
CA LEU A 55 25.11 37.91 33.91
C LEU A 55 26.10 36.85 33.43
N LYS A 56 27.29 37.31 33.04
CA LYS A 56 28.38 36.45 32.60
C LYS A 56 29.40 36.29 33.73
N MET A 57 29.29 35.20 34.49
CA MET A 57 30.10 34.92 35.70
C MET A 57 30.02 36.08 36.72
N PRO A 58 28.84 36.32 37.32
CA PRO A 58 28.65 37.47 38.21
C PRO A 58 29.60 37.45 39.41
N ASP A 59 30.18 38.60 39.71
CA ASP A 59 31.03 38.78 40.89
C ASP A 59 30.20 39.13 42.15
N ASN A 60 30.88 39.29 43.29
CA ASN A 60 30.20 39.63 44.55
C ASN A 60 29.60 41.06 44.55
N ASP A 61 30.07 41.97 43.69
CA ASP A 61 29.53 43.32 43.58
C ASP A 61 28.25 43.31 42.72
N ASP A 62 28.23 42.55 41.63
CA ASP A 62 27.03 42.29 40.82
C ASP A 62 25.90 41.70 41.68
N LEU A 63 26.23 40.72 42.53
CA LEU A 63 25.28 40.10 43.46
C LEU A 63 24.79 41.07 44.55
N GLN A 64 25.64 41.97 45.05
CA GLN A 64 25.23 43.02 45.98
C GLN A 64 24.29 44.04 45.32
N ILE A 65 24.56 44.41 44.06
CA ILE A 65 23.70 45.31 43.28
C ILE A 65 22.34 44.65 43.02
N LEU A 66 22.31 43.38 42.63
CA LEU A 66 21.07 42.61 42.51
C LEU A 66 20.27 42.56 43.81
N ALA A 67 20.94 42.28 44.94
CA ALA A 67 20.29 42.28 46.26
C ALA A 67 19.69 43.66 46.58
N ASN A 68 20.41 44.74 46.29
CA ASN A 68 19.95 46.11 46.49
C ASN A 68 18.74 46.48 45.59
N ILE A 69 18.70 45.99 44.35
CA ILE A 69 17.58 46.15 43.42
C ILE A 69 16.36 45.36 43.91
N CYS A 70 16.50 44.04 44.13
CA CYS A 70 15.40 43.17 44.58
C CYS A 70 14.87 43.56 45.98
N TYR A 71 15.67 44.23 46.83
CA TYR A 71 15.22 44.77 48.12
C TYR A 71 14.47 46.11 47.99
N ASN A 72 15.06 47.13 47.37
CA ASN A 72 14.46 48.47 47.30
C ASN A 72 13.31 48.59 46.28
N PHE A 73 13.32 47.77 45.23
CA PHE A 73 12.36 47.80 44.13
C PHE A 73 11.57 46.49 44.04
N SER A 74 11.17 45.95 45.19
CA SER A 74 10.47 44.66 45.35
C SER A 74 9.15 44.51 44.57
N ASN A 75 8.62 45.61 44.01
CA ASN A 75 7.44 45.63 43.13
C ASN A 75 7.77 45.41 41.64
N ILE A 76 9.05 45.37 41.25
CA ILE A 76 9.48 45.14 39.87
C ILE A 76 10.05 43.71 39.77
N PRO A 77 9.46 42.81 38.96
CA PRO A 77 10.04 41.50 38.72
C PRO A 77 11.42 41.61 38.05
N VAL A 78 12.39 40.84 38.57
CA VAL A 78 13.76 40.76 38.04
C VAL A 78 14.03 39.34 37.58
N ILE A 79 14.40 39.17 36.31
CA ILE A 79 14.81 37.90 35.72
C ILE A 79 16.32 37.95 35.50
N VAL A 80 17.05 37.02 36.12
CA VAL A 80 18.49 36.84 35.96
C VAL A 80 18.75 35.60 35.11
N MET A 81 19.46 35.78 34.01
CA MET A 81 19.95 34.71 33.14
C MET A 81 21.46 34.57 33.29
N THR A 82 22.00 33.34 33.21
CA THR A 82 23.45 33.14 33.11
C THR A 82 23.81 31.83 32.43
N ALA A 83 24.93 31.82 31.70
CA ALA A 83 25.53 30.60 31.14
C ALA A 83 26.59 29.96 32.07
N PHE A 84 26.84 30.53 33.25
CA PHE A 84 27.89 30.09 34.18
C PHE A 84 27.40 30.09 35.63
N GLY A 85 26.23 29.51 35.86
CA GLY A 85 25.70 29.30 37.21
C GLY A 85 26.52 28.27 37.97
N THR A 86 27.06 28.64 39.13
CA THR A 86 27.38 27.64 40.16
C THR A 86 26.16 27.45 41.06
N PRO A 87 25.99 26.27 41.71
CA PRO A 87 24.92 26.08 42.69
C PRO A 87 24.94 27.12 43.82
N GLU A 88 26.12 27.69 44.13
CA GLU A 88 26.27 28.76 45.12
C GLU A 88 25.67 30.09 44.61
N ILE A 89 25.94 30.48 43.37
CA ILE A 89 25.35 31.67 42.73
C ILE A 89 23.84 31.50 42.58
N GLU A 90 23.39 30.33 42.14
CA GLU A 90 21.96 30.00 42.04
C GLU A 90 21.25 30.12 43.41
N LEU A 91 21.84 29.57 44.48
CA LEU A 91 21.29 29.67 45.84
C LEU A 91 21.27 31.13 46.35
N LYS A 92 22.34 31.92 46.09
CA LYS A 92 22.41 33.34 46.47
C LYS A 92 21.33 34.16 45.75
N ILE A 93 21.09 33.93 44.46
CA ILE A 93 20.05 34.62 43.70
C ILE A 93 18.66 34.16 44.12
N LYS A 94 18.43 32.85 44.31
CA LYS A 94 17.12 32.31 44.77
C LYS A 94 16.75 32.70 46.20
N ALA A 95 17.71 33.11 47.04
CA ALA A 95 17.43 33.69 48.35
C ALA A 95 16.82 35.10 48.28
N LEU A 96 16.95 35.80 47.14
CA LEU A 96 16.32 37.09 46.89
C LEU A 96 14.91 36.85 46.34
N TYR A 97 13.88 36.92 47.21
CA TYR A 97 12.49 36.55 46.88
C TYR A 97 11.88 37.20 45.61
N THR A 98 12.36 38.36 45.16
CA THR A 98 11.87 39.07 43.96
C THR A 98 12.63 38.70 42.68
N CYS A 99 13.78 38.03 42.80
CA CYS A 99 14.68 37.70 41.71
C CYS A 99 14.42 36.26 41.21
N GLN A 100 14.18 36.09 39.91
CA GLN A 100 14.02 34.79 39.25
C GLN A 100 15.33 34.39 38.57
N TYR A 101 15.68 33.11 38.59
CA TYR A 101 16.95 32.60 38.06
C TYR A 101 16.73 31.61 36.90
N TYR A 102 17.49 31.81 35.81
CA TYR A 102 17.49 30.99 34.60
C TYR A 102 18.90 30.62 34.15
N GLU A 103 19.17 29.32 34.03
CA GLU A 103 20.40 28.82 33.42
C GLU A 103 20.25 28.77 31.88
N LYS A 104 21.23 29.30 31.15
CA LYS A 104 21.27 29.26 29.68
C LYS A 104 21.72 27.86 29.19
N PRO A 105 21.20 27.35 28.05
CA PRO A 105 20.33 28.03 27.10
C PRO A 105 18.86 28.07 27.53
N VAL A 106 18.27 29.26 27.52
CA VAL A 106 16.85 29.48 27.81
C VAL A 106 16.07 29.45 26.49
N ASP A 107 14.90 28.80 26.48
CA ASP A 107 13.96 28.90 25.36
C ASP A 107 13.37 30.32 25.32
N MET A 108 13.69 31.05 24.26
CA MET A 108 13.27 32.44 24.05
C MET A 108 11.75 32.62 23.98
N ASN A 109 11.01 31.62 23.49
CA ASN A 109 9.55 31.69 23.42
C ASN A 109 8.95 31.47 24.81
N ALA A 110 9.39 30.45 25.55
CA ALA A 110 8.93 30.20 26.91
C ALA A 110 9.30 31.35 27.87
N LEU A 111 10.47 31.98 27.67
CA LEU A 111 10.87 33.17 28.40
C LEU A 111 9.99 34.37 28.06
N ALA A 112 9.69 34.60 26.78
CA ALA A 112 8.80 35.68 26.35
C ALA A 112 7.36 35.49 26.87
N GLU A 113 6.79 34.29 26.76
CA GLU A 113 5.49 33.93 27.34
C GLU A 113 5.44 34.27 28.83
N LYS A 114 6.49 33.92 29.59
CA LYS A 114 6.57 34.24 31.01
C LYS A 114 6.80 35.73 31.30
N ILE A 115 7.56 36.44 30.47
CA ILE A 115 7.69 37.90 30.57
C ILE A 115 6.32 38.56 30.41
N PHE A 116 5.49 38.11 29.45
CA PHE A 116 4.13 38.63 29.29
C PHE A 116 3.19 38.19 30.42
N GLU A 117 3.38 36.99 30.99
CA GLU A 117 2.70 36.50 32.20
C GLU A 117 3.00 37.39 33.43
N ASP A 118 4.28 37.67 33.71
CA ASP A 118 4.74 38.49 34.84
C ASP A 118 4.43 39.99 34.66
N LEU A 119 4.39 40.49 33.42
CA LEU A 119 3.95 41.84 33.09
C LEU A 119 2.44 42.08 33.28
N GLY A 120 1.65 41.04 33.56
CA GLY A 120 0.19 41.15 33.66
C GLY A 120 -0.51 41.42 32.32
N VAL A 121 0.20 41.28 31.20
CA VAL A 121 -0.33 41.25 29.83
C VAL A 121 -0.73 39.81 29.44
N GLY A 122 -0.71 38.91 30.43
CA GLY A 122 -0.70 37.47 30.23
C GLY A 122 -1.95 36.91 29.56
N VAL A 123 -1.77 35.69 29.05
CA VAL A 123 -2.82 34.85 28.48
C VAL A 123 -3.87 34.50 29.55
N GLY A 124 -4.83 35.40 29.72
CA GLY A 124 -6.20 35.03 30.09
C GLY A 124 -6.83 34.38 28.87
N GLY A 125 -6.51 33.11 28.63
CA GLY A 125 -6.90 32.43 27.40
C GLY A 125 -8.42 32.38 27.25
N GLN A 126 -8.96 33.04 26.22
CA GLN A 126 -10.35 32.89 25.84
C GLN A 126 -10.55 31.54 25.12
N ILE A 127 -11.14 30.59 25.83
CA ILE A 127 -11.48 29.27 25.26
C ILE A 127 -12.77 29.43 24.47
N HIS A 128 -12.68 29.08 23.18
CA HIS A 128 -13.77 29.09 22.22
C HIS A 128 -14.06 27.66 21.77
N GLY A 129 -15.32 27.31 21.54
CA GLY A 129 -15.72 26.02 20.94
C GLY A 129 -15.77 24.81 21.89
N ILE A 130 -15.57 25.01 23.20
CA ILE A 130 -15.82 23.98 24.23
C ILE A 130 -17.02 24.44 25.06
N ALA A 131 -17.95 23.55 25.36
CA ALA A 131 -19.09 23.86 26.23
C ALA A 131 -18.61 24.15 27.67
N LEU A 132 -19.17 25.18 28.30
CA LEU A 132 -18.83 25.59 29.68
C LEU A 132 -18.96 24.42 30.68
N SER A 133 -19.98 23.57 30.50
CA SER A 133 -20.17 22.37 31.32
C SER A 133 -18.97 21.40 31.24
N SER A 134 -18.45 21.14 30.04
CA SER A 134 -17.28 20.29 29.83
C SER A 134 -16.01 20.91 30.43
N PHE A 135 -15.85 22.23 30.29
CA PHE A 135 -14.69 22.93 30.85
C PHE A 135 -14.68 22.92 32.39
N LEU A 136 -15.85 23.06 33.03
CA LEU A 136 -15.99 22.94 34.48
C LEU A 136 -15.70 21.51 34.96
N GLN A 137 -16.13 20.48 34.24
CA GLN A 137 -15.81 19.07 34.56
C GLN A 137 -14.30 18.78 34.46
N MET A 138 -13.63 19.27 33.40
CA MET A 138 -12.18 19.18 33.28
C MET A 138 -11.46 19.88 34.45
N SER A 139 -11.93 21.07 34.81
CA SER A 139 -11.39 21.84 35.94
C SER A 139 -11.54 21.12 37.29
N GLU A 140 -12.64 20.40 37.50
CA GLU A 140 -12.87 19.57 38.70
C GLU A 140 -11.86 18.40 38.77
N MET A 141 -11.64 17.69 37.65
CA MET A 141 -10.68 16.60 37.56
C MET A 141 -9.23 17.05 37.80
N GLU A 142 -8.85 18.19 37.21
CA GLU A 142 -7.50 18.77 37.30
C GLU A 142 -7.25 19.54 38.62
N LYS A 143 -8.30 19.73 39.44
CA LYS A 143 -8.26 20.45 40.73
C LYS A 143 -7.75 21.89 40.61
N THR A 144 -8.14 22.57 39.53
CA THR A 144 -7.69 23.94 39.24
C THR A 144 -8.24 24.96 40.25
N THR A 145 -7.55 26.10 40.38
CA THR A 145 -7.98 27.21 41.25
C THR A 145 -7.84 28.51 40.48
N CYS A 146 -8.97 29.10 40.10
CA CYS A 146 -9.04 30.28 39.23
C CYS A 146 -10.40 30.98 39.37
N ARG A 147 -10.50 32.19 38.83
CA ARG A 147 -11.79 32.80 38.50
C ARG A 147 -12.01 32.63 37.00
N LEU A 148 -13.20 32.21 36.60
CA LEU A 148 -13.61 32.22 35.20
C LEU A 148 -14.54 33.40 35.00
N LYS A 149 -14.26 34.18 33.97
CA LYS A 149 -15.15 35.22 33.46
C LYS A 149 -15.85 34.68 32.22
N ILE A 150 -17.17 34.62 32.27
CA ILE A 150 -18.02 34.07 31.22
C ILE A 150 -18.75 35.22 30.53
N ARG A 151 -18.72 35.26 29.20
CA ARG A 151 -19.41 36.27 28.40
C ARG A 151 -20.30 35.60 27.35
N SER A 152 -21.54 36.02 27.23
CA SER A 152 -22.50 35.63 26.19
C SER A 152 -23.30 36.87 25.73
N GLU A 153 -24.14 36.73 24.71
CA GLU A 153 -25.14 37.75 24.35
C GLU A 153 -26.14 37.99 25.51
N GLU A 154 -26.35 36.98 26.36
CA GLU A 154 -27.21 37.03 27.55
C GLU A 154 -26.61 37.85 28.71
N GLY A 155 -25.28 38.04 28.76
CA GLY A 155 -24.63 38.85 29.79
C GLY A 155 -23.17 38.50 30.10
N GLU A 156 -22.70 39.01 31.24
CA GLU A 156 -21.37 38.76 31.79
C GLU A 156 -21.50 38.21 33.22
N GLY A 157 -20.81 37.11 33.51
CA GLY A 157 -20.87 36.41 34.80
C GLY A 157 -19.52 35.86 35.23
N TYR A 158 -19.38 35.57 36.52
CA TYR A 158 -18.14 35.11 37.13
C TYR A 158 -18.36 33.80 37.89
N LEU A 159 -17.47 32.83 37.69
CA LEU A 159 -17.45 31.55 38.41
C LEU A 159 -16.13 31.44 39.18
N TYR A 160 -16.18 31.01 40.44
CA TYR A 160 -15.01 30.93 41.32
C TYR A 160 -14.71 29.46 41.64
N LEU A 161 -13.56 28.96 41.16
CA LEU A 161 -13.10 27.59 41.37
C LEU A 161 -11.98 27.53 42.40
N GLN A 162 -12.07 26.59 43.33
CA GLN A 162 -11.00 26.33 44.31
C GLN A 162 -10.76 24.83 44.47
N LYS A 163 -9.54 24.39 44.12
CA LYS A 163 -9.13 22.97 44.07
C LYS A 163 -10.06 22.08 43.23
N GLY A 164 -10.63 22.63 42.16
CA GLY A 164 -11.58 22.00 41.25
C GLY A 164 -13.05 22.19 41.63
N GLU A 165 -13.36 22.56 42.87
CA GLU A 165 -14.74 22.74 43.32
C GLU A 165 -15.24 24.16 42.98
N LEU A 166 -16.47 24.27 42.46
CA LEU A 166 -17.16 25.55 42.27
C LEU A 166 -17.66 26.06 43.63
N ILE A 167 -17.10 27.18 44.09
CA ILE A 167 -17.32 27.71 45.45
C ILE A 167 -18.22 28.95 45.50
N ALA A 168 -18.32 29.71 44.41
CA ALA A 168 -19.22 30.86 44.27
C ALA A 168 -19.46 31.18 42.79
N ALA A 169 -20.56 31.89 42.50
CA ALA A 169 -20.87 32.45 41.19
C ALA A 169 -21.60 33.79 41.33
N GLU A 170 -21.47 34.67 40.34
CA GLU A 170 -22.05 36.04 40.34
C GLU A 170 -22.46 36.41 38.91
N THR A 171 -23.72 36.83 38.67
CA THR A 171 -24.16 37.41 37.39
C THR A 171 -25.31 38.39 37.60
N GLY A 172 -25.18 39.61 37.07
CA GLY A 172 -26.18 40.66 37.23
C GLY A 172 -26.53 40.96 38.71
N LEU A 173 -27.72 40.53 39.14
CA LEU A 173 -28.20 40.62 40.53
C LEU A 173 -28.23 39.26 41.25
N LEU A 174 -27.93 38.16 40.55
CA LEU A 174 -27.88 36.81 41.10
C LEU A 174 -26.50 36.52 41.69
N ASN A 175 -26.47 35.73 42.75
CA ASN A 175 -25.26 35.28 43.41
C ASN A 175 -25.37 33.78 43.74
N SER A 176 -24.26 33.13 44.09
CA SER A 176 -24.23 31.74 44.59
C SER A 176 -24.84 30.73 43.60
N GLU A 177 -25.78 29.88 44.04
CA GLU A 177 -26.23 28.70 43.29
C GLU A 177 -27.11 29.10 42.10
N GLU A 178 -27.99 30.10 42.27
CA GLU A 178 -28.84 30.66 41.21
C GLU A 178 -28.02 31.34 40.10
N ALA A 179 -26.93 32.03 40.46
CA ALA A 179 -26.02 32.60 39.48
C ALA A 179 -25.29 31.52 38.67
N ALA A 180 -24.90 30.41 39.31
CA ALA A 180 -24.24 29.31 38.62
C ALA A 180 -25.18 28.65 37.60
N PHE A 181 -26.44 28.37 37.99
CA PHE A 181 -27.43 27.78 37.09
C PHE A 181 -27.69 28.67 35.86
N GLU A 182 -27.84 29.99 36.07
CA GLU A 182 -28.06 30.95 34.99
C GLU A 182 -26.87 30.97 34.00
N ILE A 183 -25.64 31.15 34.49
CA ILE A 183 -24.43 31.22 33.66
C ILE A 183 -24.20 29.91 32.87
N ILE A 184 -24.51 28.75 33.45
CA ILE A 184 -24.38 27.44 32.79
C ILE A 184 -25.43 27.26 31.67
N SER A 185 -26.57 27.95 31.75
CA SER A 185 -27.62 27.85 30.73
C SER A 185 -27.32 28.62 29.44
N TRP A 186 -26.34 29.55 29.47
CA TRP A 186 -26.08 30.48 28.36
C TRP A 186 -25.63 29.80 27.05
N GLU A 187 -26.07 30.39 25.93
CA GLU A 187 -25.62 30.03 24.58
C GLU A 187 -24.26 30.66 24.24
N ASN A 188 -23.44 29.95 23.45
CA ASN A 188 -22.18 30.43 22.86
C ASN A 188 -21.20 31.13 23.85
N ALA A 189 -21.21 30.71 25.11
CA ALA A 189 -20.44 31.31 26.19
C ALA A 189 -18.92 31.27 25.93
N VAL A 190 -18.28 32.45 25.89
CA VAL A 190 -16.83 32.60 25.83
C VAL A 190 -16.26 32.54 27.24
N ILE A 191 -15.29 31.65 27.46
CA ILE A 191 -14.69 31.39 28.77
C ILE A 191 -13.32 32.06 28.84
N GLU A 192 -13.15 33.03 29.74
CA GLU A 192 -11.90 33.76 29.95
C GLU A 192 -11.35 33.42 31.34
N ILE A 193 -10.12 32.91 31.41
CA ILE A 193 -9.51 32.44 32.67
C ILE A 193 -8.72 33.58 33.32
N GLU A 194 -9.04 33.89 34.58
CA GLU A 194 -8.38 34.92 35.37
C GLU A 194 -7.73 34.32 36.62
N LYS A 195 -6.47 34.70 36.91
CA LYS A 195 -5.75 34.24 38.11
C LYS A 195 -6.42 34.79 39.38
N SER A 196 -6.71 33.91 40.35
CA SER A 196 -7.47 34.27 41.55
C SER A 196 -6.60 34.98 42.60
N GLY A 197 -6.46 36.30 42.48
CA GLY A 197 -5.89 37.16 43.54
C GLY A 197 -6.80 37.38 44.76
N HIS A 198 -8.07 36.93 44.70
CA HIS A 198 -9.09 37.22 45.71
C HIS A 198 -9.54 35.97 46.48
N LYS A 199 -9.50 36.04 47.82
CA LYS A 199 -10.08 35.02 48.71
C LYS A 199 -11.61 35.19 48.82
N LYS A 200 -12.36 34.62 47.87
CA LYS A 200 -13.82 34.48 47.97
C LYS A 200 -14.16 33.40 49.00
N LYS A 201 -15.30 33.52 49.69
CA LYS A 201 -15.79 32.49 50.64
C LYS A 201 -16.56 31.41 49.87
N ARG A 202 -16.58 30.18 50.40
CA ARG A 202 -17.43 29.11 49.85
C ARG A 202 -18.89 29.37 50.21
N GLU A 203 -19.65 29.76 49.19
CA GLU A 203 -21.08 30.05 49.23
C GLU A 203 -21.86 28.84 48.67
N ILE A 204 -21.41 28.28 47.55
CA ILE A 204 -21.97 27.09 46.91
C ILE A 204 -21.51 25.82 47.64
N LYS A 205 -22.46 24.95 48.01
CA LYS A 205 -22.20 23.69 48.73
C LYS A 205 -22.62 22.45 47.95
N MET A 206 -23.41 22.60 46.90
CA MET A 206 -23.80 21.50 46.02
C MET A 206 -22.59 20.95 45.23
N PRO A 207 -22.52 19.62 44.96
CA PRO A 207 -21.53 19.06 44.04
C PRO A 207 -21.73 19.59 42.60
N LEU A 208 -20.64 19.75 41.84
CA LEU A 208 -20.66 20.35 40.51
C LEU A 208 -21.67 19.67 39.57
N MET A 209 -21.76 18.34 39.61
CA MET A 209 -22.70 17.56 38.79
C MET A 209 -24.16 18.01 38.99
N ASN A 210 -24.59 18.32 40.21
CA ASN A 210 -25.97 18.76 40.47
C ASN A 210 -26.22 20.15 39.89
N ILE A 211 -25.22 21.03 39.93
CA ILE A 211 -25.28 22.40 39.40
C ILE A 211 -25.34 22.38 37.87
N LEU A 212 -24.52 21.52 37.24
CA LEU A 212 -24.55 21.30 35.79
C LEU A 212 -25.90 20.73 35.34
N MET A 213 -26.47 19.76 36.05
CA MET A 213 -27.76 19.17 35.71
C MET A 213 -28.91 20.16 35.79
N GLU A 214 -28.98 21.00 36.84
CA GLU A 214 -30.06 22.00 36.95
C GLU A 214 -29.90 23.14 35.92
N GLY A 215 -28.66 23.61 35.68
CA GLY A 215 -28.39 24.62 34.65
C GLY A 215 -28.69 24.15 33.22
N LEU A 216 -28.34 22.91 32.88
CA LEU A 216 -28.66 22.31 31.57
C LEU A 216 -30.16 22.02 31.42
N LYS A 217 -30.85 21.61 32.49
CA LYS A 217 -32.31 21.46 32.49
C LYS A 217 -33.02 22.81 32.25
N ILE A 218 -32.58 23.88 32.91
CA ILE A 218 -33.09 25.24 32.67
C ILE A 218 -32.87 25.66 31.20
N LYS A 219 -31.72 25.29 30.62
CA LYS A 219 -31.46 25.49 29.19
C LYS A 219 -32.44 24.72 28.31
N ASP A 220 -32.58 23.42 28.49
CA ASP A 220 -33.50 22.58 27.71
C ASP A 220 -34.97 23.06 27.79
N GLU A 221 -35.40 23.53 28.97
CA GLU A 221 -36.72 24.14 29.18
C GLU A 221 -36.88 25.48 28.43
N ARG A 222 -35.85 26.35 28.41
CA ARG A 222 -35.84 27.60 27.62
C ARG A 222 -35.88 27.30 26.12
N ASP A 223 -35.03 26.41 25.65
CA ASP A 223 -34.93 25.94 24.27
C ASP A 223 -36.25 25.38 23.76
N ALA A 224 -36.91 24.55 24.57
CA ALA A 224 -38.22 23.99 24.26
C ALA A 224 -39.30 25.09 24.16
N ALA A 225 -39.33 26.03 25.11
CA ALA A 225 -40.29 27.14 25.11
C ALA A 225 -40.07 28.13 23.95
N GLU A 226 -38.82 28.34 23.52
CA GLU A 226 -38.46 29.12 22.33
C GLU A 226 -38.92 28.41 21.05
N LYS A 227 -38.62 27.11 20.90
CA LYS A 227 -39.06 26.28 19.77
C LYS A 227 -40.59 26.23 19.69
N GLU A 228 -41.30 26.15 20.82
CA GLU A 228 -42.76 26.19 20.85
C GLU A 228 -43.33 27.57 20.48
N LYS A 229 -42.71 28.67 20.92
CA LYS A 229 -43.06 30.03 20.47
C LYS A 229 -42.81 30.23 18.97
N GLN A 230 -41.75 29.65 18.42
CA GLN A 230 -41.46 29.69 16.98
C GLN A 230 -42.44 28.83 16.18
N ALA A 231 -42.80 27.63 16.67
CA ALA A 231 -43.81 26.77 16.07
C ALA A 231 -45.19 27.44 16.04
N ARG A 232 -45.66 28.02 17.16
CA ARG A 232 -46.93 28.77 17.21
C ARG A 232 -46.95 30.01 16.29
N LYS A 233 -45.81 30.67 16.08
CA LYS A 233 -45.64 31.74 15.07
C LYS A 233 -45.65 31.21 13.63
N ALA A 234 -45.14 30.01 13.39
CA ALA A 234 -45.16 29.36 12.08
C ALA A 234 -46.58 28.91 11.70
N GLU A 235 -47.33 28.30 12.61
CA GLU A 235 -48.73 27.87 12.40
C GLU A 235 -49.65 29.06 12.10
N THR A 236 -49.58 30.13 12.89
CA THR A 236 -50.33 31.38 12.62
C THR A 236 -49.90 32.10 11.33
N THR A 237 -48.73 31.77 10.77
CA THR A 237 -48.28 32.24 9.45
C THR A 237 -48.76 31.33 8.31
N LEU A 238 -48.96 30.03 8.58
CA LEU A 238 -49.44 29.04 7.61
C LEU A 238 -50.95 29.15 7.36
N GLU A 239 -51.75 29.30 8.43
CA GLU A 239 -53.21 29.47 8.33
C GLU A 239 -53.61 30.73 7.55
N ARG A 240 -52.73 31.73 7.50
CA ARG A 240 -52.93 32.96 6.69
C ARG A 240 -52.67 32.79 5.19
N LYS A 241 -52.17 31.63 4.72
CA LYS A 241 -51.75 31.41 3.32
C LYS A 241 -52.48 30.29 2.58
N GLN A 242 -53.41 29.56 3.19
CA GLN A 242 -54.15 28.49 2.52
C GLN A 242 -55.67 28.56 2.76
N GLY A 243 -56.32 29.46 2.02
CA GLY A 243 -57.76 29.36 1.75
C GLY A 243 -58.01 29.05 0.28
N VAL A 244 -58.95 28.12 -0.02
CA VAL A 244 -59.46 27.76 -1.38
C VAL A 244 -58.46 26.94 -2.23
N LYS A 245 -58.72 25.77 -2.85
CA LYS A 245 -59.81 24.75 -2.96
C LYS A 245 -59.10 23.42 -3.39
N LYS A 246 -59.35 22.23 -2.81
CA LYS A 246 -60.41 21.21 -3.07
C LYS A 246 -60.26 20.32 -4.35
N THR A 247 -60.72 19.06 -4.21
CA THR A 247 -60.97 17.97 -5.22
C THR A 247 -59.75 17.21 -5.78
N ASP A 248 -59.76 15.90 -6.04
CA ASP A 248 -60.58 14.74 -5.55
C ASP A 248 -59.85 13.39 -5.88
N VAL A 249 -60.29 12.27 -5.27
CA VAL A 249 -59.75 10.88 -5.36
C VAL A 249 -60.81 9.97 -6.03
N PRO A 250 -60.51 9.04 -6.99
CA PRO A 250 -60.13 7.61 -6.71
C PRO A 250 -59.27 6.92 -7.83
N GLY A 251 -58.83 5.66 -7.79
CA GLY A 251 -58.84 4.57 -6.78
C GLY A 251 -58.99 3.16 -7.40
N LYS A 252 -58.45 2.09 -6.76
CA LYS A 252 -58.71 0.62 -7.00
C LYS A 252 -58.30 0.01 -8.37
N ALA A 253 -58.14 -1.32 -8.58
CA ALA A 253 -57.90 -2.51 -7.72
C ALA A 253 -57.56 -3.77 -8.61
N ASP A 254 -57.25 -4.90 -7.96
CA ASP A 254 -57.32 -6.31 -8.45
C ASP A 254 -56.36 -6.77 -9.60
N GLY A 255 -55.92 -8.05 -9.73
CA GLY A 255 -56.07 -9.26 -8.91
C GLY A 255 -55.38 -10.51 -9.57
N GLU A 256 -55.26 -11.62 -8.81
CA GLU A 256 -55.04 -13.05 -9.22
C GLU A 256 -53.75 -13.44 -10.01
N GLU A 257 -52.86 -14.32 -9.54
CA GLU A 257 -52.91 -15.79 -9.26
C GLU A 257 -52.74 -16.73 -10.48
N SER A 258 -51.68 -17.58 -10.48
CA SER A 258 -51.77 -19.03 -10.79
C SER A 258 -50.46 -19.82 -10.49
N VAL A 259 -50.61 -21.10 -10.10
CA VAL A 259 -49.58 -22.08 -9.68
C VAL A 259 -49.82 -23.38 -10.47
N SER A 260 -48.88 -24.21 -10.97
CA SER A 260 -47.57 -24.74 -10.50
C SER A 260 -46.65 -25.05 -11.72
N GLY A 261 -45.50 -25.76 -11.73
CA GLY A 261 -44.68 -26.57 -10.80
C GLY A 261 -43.93 -27.68 -11.59
N ARG A 262 -42.76 -28.16 -11.09
CA ARG A 262 -41.84 -29.18 -11.69
C ARG A 262 -41.41 -30.16 -10.57
N PRO A 263 -40.60 -31.22 -10.80
CA PRO A 263 -40.49 -32.19 -11.91
C PRO A 263 -40.35 -33.67 -11.40
N ALA A 264 -40.14 -34.68 -12.27
CA ALA A 264 -39.20 -35.83 -12.12
C ALA A 264 -39.53 -37.02 -13.07
N ALA A 265 -38.59 -37.97 -13.22
CA ALA A 265 -38.64 -39.20 -14.03
C ALA A 265 -38.07 -40.39 -13.20
N PRO A 266 -37.66 -41.57 -13.75
CA PRO A 266 -38.12 -42.46 -14.84
C PRO A 266 -38.38 -43.90 -14.25
N PRO A 267 -37.90 -45.05 -14.82
CA PRO A 267 -38.21 -45.77 -16.08
C PRO A 267 -38.90 -47.16 -15.84
N GLU A 268 -39.27 -47.93 -16.89
CA GLU A 268 -39.37 -49.41 -16.82
C GLU A 268 -39.39 -50.13 -18.21
N ASP A 269 -39.48 -51.47 -18.24
CA ASP A 269 -38.71 -52.36 -19.15
C ASP A 269 -39.54 -53.53 -19.81
N ALA A 270 -38.95 -54.16 -20.85
CA ALA A 270 -39.13 -55.52 -21.41
C ALA A 270 -40.49 -56.11 -21.90
N GLY A 271 -40.44 -56.94 -22.97
CA GLY A 271 -41.39 -58.08 -23.16
C GLY A 271 -41.73 -58.60 -24.59
N GLU A 272 -40.97 -59.60 -25.09
CA GLU A 272 -41.40 -60.85 -25.82
C GLU A 272 -42.34 -60.82 -27.10
N GLN A 273 -42.40 -61.77 -28.07
CA GLN A 273 -41.72 -63.06 -28.36
C GLN A 273 -41.99 -63.60 -29.81
N LYS A 274 -41.19 -64.62 -30.24
CA LYS A 274 -41.51 -65.83 -31.08
C LYS A 274 -41.29 -65.91 -32.63
N THR A 275 -41.04 -67.17 -33.07
CA THR A 275 -40.36 -67.63 -34.31
C THR A 275 -40.74 -69.08 -34.74
N GLY A 276 -40.52 -69.45 -36.02
CA GLY A 276 -40.40 -70.85 -36.56
C GLY A 276 -41.70 -71.64 -36.86
N ASP A 277 -41.76 -72.77 -37.59
CA ASP A 277 -40.86 -73.45 -38.57
C ASP A 277 -41.68 -74.55 -39.37
N MET A 278 -41.04 -75.30 -40.29
CA MET A 278 -41.54 -76.26 -41.32
C MET A 278 -42.43 -77.48 -40.93
N GLY A 279 -43.08 -78.08 -41.96
CA GLY A 279 -43.72 -79.42 -41.96
C GLY A 279 -43.69 -80.14 -43.33
N ARG A 280 -43.84 -81.49 -43.39
CA ARG A 280 -43.40 -82.36 -44.52
C ARG A 280 -44.37 -83.50 -44.93
N GLN A 281 -44.34 -83.91 -46.22
CA GLN A 281 -44.71 -85.23 -46.83
C GLN A 281 -46.16 -85.77 -46.88
N ARG A 282 -46.61 -86.29 -48.05
CA ARG A 282 -46.77 -87.75 -48.41
C ARG A 282 -47.60 -88.02 -49.69
N ALA A 283 -47.21 -89.02 -50.51
CA ALA A 283 -48.06 -90.03 -51.19
C ALA A 283 -47.22 -90.99 -52.09
N ASP A 284 -47.76 -92.16 -52.48
CA ASP A 284 -47.03 -93.33 -53.05
C ASP A 284 -47.85 -94.11 -54.12
N ARG A 285 -47.18 -94.98 -54.91
CA ARG A 285 -47.68 -96.04 -55.86
C ARG A 285 -48.21 -95.61 -57.25
N GLY A 286 -48.01 -96.35 -58.36
CA GLY A 286 -47.10 -97.49 -58.61
C GLY A 286 -47.39 -98.37 -59.86
N THR A 287 -46.35 -99.07 -60.35
CA THR A 287 -46.34 -100.42 -61.03
C THR A 287 -46.53 -100.65 -62.57
N LYS A 288 -45.52 -101.34 -63.16
CA LYS A 288 -45.55 -102.56 -64.06
C LYS A 288 -46.16 -102.48 -65.50
N LYS A 289 -45.83 -103.34 -66.49
CA LYS A 289 -44.62 -104.14 -66.93
C LYS A 289 -44.92 -104.88 -68.28
N LEU A 290 -43.88 -105.27 -69.04
CA LEU A 290 -43.79 -106.45 -69.97
C LEU A 290 -44.38 -106.50 -71.42
N LYS A 291 -43.46 -106.49 -72.41
CA LYS A 291 -43.23 -107.39 -73.59
C LYS A 291 -44.33 -108.42 -74.03
N ARG A 292 -44.45 -108.69 -75.37
CA ARG A 292 -43.77 -109.80 -76.15
C ARG A 292 -44.57 -110.33 -77.38
N LYS A 293 -43.84 -110.98 -78.33
CA LYS A 293 -44.24 -111.95 -79.43
C LYS A 293 -44.49 -111.33 -80.82
N ARG A 294 -43.73 -111.72 -81.89
CA ARG A 294 -43.75 -112.95 -82.76
C ARG A 294 -44.95 -112.92 -83.75
N LEU A 295 -44.88 -113.38 -85.01
CA LEU A 295 -43.96 -114.34 -85.66
C LEU A 295 -43.87 -114.14 -87.20
N VAL A 296 -42.80 -114.68 -87.78
CA VAL A 296 -42.42 -114.79 -89.21
C VAL A 296 -43.48 -115.46 -90.11
N SER A 297 -43.61 -115.00 -91.38
CA SER A 297 -43.43 -115.85 -92.59
C SER A 297 -44.01 -115.25 -93.89
N VAL A 298 -43.37 -114.23 -94.48
CA VAL A 298 -43.62 -113.87 -95.90
C VAL A 298 -42.34 -113.41 -96.62
N PHE A 299 -41.32 -114.29 -96.68
CA PHE A 299 -40.07 -114.00 -97.40
C PHE A 299 -40.24 -113.80 -98.93
N LEU A 300 -41.43 -114.07 -99.48
CA LEU A 300 -41.80 -113.70 -100.86
C LEU A 300 -42.38 -112.28 -100.99
N TRP A 301 -42.96 -111.71 -99.92
CA TRP A 301 -43.29 -110.29 -99.86
C TRP A 301 -42.08 -109.44 -99.47
N LEU A 302 -41.05 -110.02 -98.85
CA LEU A 302 -39.89 -109.27 -98.34
C LEU A 302 -39.14 -108.53 -99.45
N PHE A 303 -39.02 -109.08 -100.65
CA PHE A 303 -38.38 -108.38 -101.78
C PHE A 303 -39.26 -107.24 -102.34
N LEU A 304 -40.58 -107.41 -102.39
CA LEU A 304 -41.51 -106.36 -102.83
C LEU A 304 -41.64 -105.25 -101.76
N SER A 305 -41.61 -105.62 -100.48
CA SER A 305 -41.63 -104.66 -99.37
C SER A 305 -40.29 -103.96 -99.17
N ILE A 306 -39.14 -104.58 -99.50
CA ILE A 306 -37.85 -103.88 -99.52
C ILE A 306 -37.82 -102.88 -100.69
N ALA A 307 -38.33 -103.22 -101.87
CA ALA A 307 -38.46 -102.26 -102.97
C ALA A 307 -39.40 -101.09 -102.61
N LEU A 308 -40.55 -101.36 -101.96
CA LEU A 308 -41.46 -100.32 -101.47
C LEU A 308 -40.96 -99.57 -100.23
N ALA A 309 -40.11 -100.16 -99.38
CA ALA A 309 -39.52 -99.49 -98.22
C ALA A 309 -38.25 -98.70 -98.56
N VAL A 310 -37.51 -99.08 -99.59
CA VAL A 310 -36.39 -98.30 -100.14
C VAL A 310 -36.93 -97.20 -101.05
N GLY A 311 -37.84 -97.50 -101.97
CA GLY A 311 -38.51 -96.48 -102.79
C GLY A 311 -39.36 -95.53 -101.94
N GLY A 312 -40.16 -96.07 -101.02
CA GLY A 312 -40.90 -95.29 -100.03
C GLY A 312 -39.98 -94.56 -99.06
N GLY A 313 -38.84 -95.13 -98.66
CA GLY A 313 -37.83 -94.47 -97.82
C GLY A 313 -37.14 -93.31 -98.51
N VAL A 314 -36.79 -93.44 -99.80
CA VAL A 314 -36.24 -92.35 -100.62
C VAL A 314 -37.30 -91.27 -100.84
N LEU A 315 -38.55 -91.63 -101.18
CA LEU A 315 -39.63 -90.67 -101.36
C LEU A 315 -40.02 -89.99 -100.02
N TRP A 316 -39.85 -90.68 -98.89
CA TRP A 316 -39.96 -90.12 -97.55
C TRP A 316 -38.83 -89.11 -97.30
N ILE A 317 -37.57 -89.48 -97.52
CA ILE A 317 -36.39 -88.64 -97.25
C ILE A 317 -36.29 -87.42 -98.19
N GLU A 318 -36.56 -87.58 -99.48
CA GLU A 318 -36.38 -86.51 -100.49
C GLU A 318 -37.62 -85.63 -100.70
N VAL A 319 -38.84 -86.12 -100.43
CA VAL A 319 -40.08 -85.37 -100.76
C VAL A 319 -40.98 -85.11 -99.55
N ILE A 320 -41.23 -86.10 -98.69
CA ILE A 320 -42.21 -85.97 -97.60
C ILE A 320 -41.59 -85.31 -96.37
N GLN A 321 -40.42 -85.77 -95.93
CA GLN A 321 -39.68 -85.24 -94.78
C GLN A 321 -39.33 -83.75 -94.92
N PRO A 322 -38.80 -83.23 -96.04
CA PRO A 322 -38.54 -81.80 -96.18
C PRO A 322 -39.82 -80.96 -96.24
N ARG A 323 -40.97 -81.50 -96.66
CA ARG A 323 -42.27 -80.80 -96.62
C ARG A 323 -42.91 -80.78 -95.24
N LEU A 324 -42.73 -81.84 -94.44
CA LEU A 324 -43.14 -81.87 -93.04
C LEU A 324 -42.33 -80.86 -92.22
N LEU A 325 -41.00 -80.89 -92.35
CA LEU A 325 -40.09 -79.96 -91.68
C LEU A 325 -40.35 -78.48 -92.06
N GLU A 326 -40.70 -78.22 -93.32
CA GLU A 326 -41.14 -76.89 -93.77
C GLU A 326 -42.43 -76.47 -93.05
N ASN A 327 -43.47 -77.31 -93.05
CA ASN A 327 -44.74 -77.00 -92.39
C ASN A 327 -44.62 -76.85 -90.86
N GLU A 328 -43.70 -77.58 -90.22
CA GLU A 328 -43.39 -77.42 -88.80
C GLU A 328 -42.63 -76.11 -88.53
N PHE A 329 -41.64 -75.77 -89.37
CA PHE A 329 -40.92 -74.50 -89.25
C PHE A 329 -41.83 -73.28 -89.47
N GLN A 330 -42.72 -73.33 -90.47
CA GLN A 330 -43.68 -72.24 -90.73
C GLN A 330 -44.67 -72.04 -89.59
N LYS A 331 -45.06 -73.10 -88.87
CA LYS A 331 -45.86 -72.98 -87.64
C LYS A 331 -45.09 -72.30 -86.52
N VAL A 332 -43.85 -72.72 -86.28
CA VAL A 332 -42.97 -72.13 -85.26
C VAL A 332 -42.68 -70.65 -85.57
N LEU A 333 -42.48 -70.29 -86.84
CA LEU A 333 -42.34 -68.89 -87.25
C LEU A 333 -43.61 -68.08 -87.00
N ALA A 334 -44.79 -68.59 -87.37
CA ALA A 334 -46.06 -67.90 -87.12
C ALA A 334 -46.36 -67.74 -85.61
N GLU A 335 -46.02 -68.76 -84.81
CA GLU A 335 -46.13 -68.72 -83.35
C GLU A 335 -45.16 -67.69 -82.75
N ALA A 336 -43.89 -67.68 -83.16
CA ALA A 336 -42.93 -66.66 -82.78
C ALA A 336 -43.38 -65.25 -83.22
N GLU A 337 -43.92 -65.07 -84.42
CA GLU A 337 -44.43 -63.76 -84.86
C GLU A 337 -45.59 -63.27 -83.97
N SER A 338 -46.46 -64.17 -83.51
CA SER A 338 -47.60 -63.86 -82.62
C SER A 338 -47.22 -63.52 -81.16
N MET A 339 -46.03 -63.92 -80.68
CA MET A 339 -45.58 -63.63 -79.32
C MET A 339 -45.26 -62.13 -79.12
N PRO A 340 -45.49 -61.55 -77.93
CA PRO A 340 -45.11 -60.16 -77.63
C PRO A 340 -43.66 -60.01 -77.13
N SER A 341 -43.12 -61.04 -76.47
CA SER A 341 -41.79 -61.01 -75.86
C SER A 341 -40.69 -61.42 -76.84
N LEU A 342 -39.65 -60.62 -76.99
CA LEU A 342 -38.51 -60.94 -77.86
C LEU A 342 -37.73 -62.16 -77.32
N GLU A 343 -37.59 -62.26 -76.01
CA GLU A 343 -36.97 -63.39 -75.32
C GLU A 343 -37.72 -64.71 -75.55
N GLU A 344 -39.06 -64.69 -75.58
CA GLU A 344 -39.87 -65.89 -75.86
C GLU A 344 -39.72 -66.33 -77.33
N LYS A 345 -39.64 -65.38 -78.27
CA LYS A 345 -39.35 -65.66 -79.69
C LYS A 345 -37.97 -66.28 -79.88
N GLU A 346 -36.95 -65.74 -79.20
CA GLU A 346 -35.59 -66.29 -79.22
C GLU A 346 -35.58 -67.72 -78.67
N SER A 347 -36.22 -67.94 -77.51
CA SER A 347 -36.31 -69.26 -76.88
C SER A 347 -37.05 -70.29 -77.74
N LEU A 348 -38.16 -69.93 -78.36
CA LEU A 348 -38.95 -70.83 -79.23
C LEU A 348 -38.16 -71.23 -80.49
N LEU A 349 -37.47 -70.27 -81.12
CA LEU A 349 -36.61 -70.56 -82.27
C LEU A 349 -35.37 -71.37 -81.90
N GLN A 350 -34.82 -71.17 -80.69
CA GLN A 350 -33.71 -71.95 -80.17
C GLN A 350 -34.13 -73.39 -79.87
N GLU A 351 -35.31 -73.60 -79.26
CA GLU A 351 -35.89 -74.94 -79.04
C GLU A 351 -36.10 -75.68 -80.36
N TYR A 352 -36.55 -74.99 -81.42
CA TYR A 352 -36.63 -75.57 -82.76
C TYR A 352 -35.25 -75.98 -83.32
N ILE A 353 -34.20 -75.18 -83.13
CA ILE A 353 -32.83 -75.53 -83.55
C ILE A 353 -32.30 -76.74 -82.79
N ASP A 354 -32.47 -76.77 -81.47
CA ASP A 354 -31.96 -77.82 -80.60
C ASP A 354 -32.63 -79.17 -80.89
N THR A 355 -33.93 -79.15 -81.20
CA THR A 355 -34.70 -80.33 -81.59
C THR A 355 -34.46 -80.77 -83.05
N HIS A 356 -34.07 -79.87 -83.96
CA HIS A 356 -33.96 -80.13 -85.40
C HIS A 356 -32.58 -79.81 -86.01
N ASN A 357 -31.49 -80.06 -85.28
CA ASN A 357 -30.11 -79.64 -85.59
C ASN A 357 -29.51 -80.03 -86.98
N LYS A 358 -30.19 -80.84 -87.80
CA LYS A 358 -29.80 -81.20 -89.18
C LYS A 358 -30.73 -80.64 -90.27
N SER A 359 -31.75 -79.85 -89.90
CA SER A 359 -32.71 -79.27 -90.83
C SER A 359 -32.11 -78.09 -91.61
N LYS A 360 -32.43 -77.97 -92.90
CA LYS A 360 -32.11 -76.77 -93.72
C LYS A 360 -32.63 -75.47 -93.10
N HIS A 361 -33.70 -75.56 -92.29
CA HIS A 361 -34.33 -74.43 -91.61
C HIS A 361 -33.55 -73.90 -90.41
N THR A 362 -32.59 -74.66 -89.88
CA THR A 362 -31.73 -74.18 -88.78
C THR A 362 -30.95 -72.93 -89.16
N ILE A 363 -30.56 -72.76 -90.43
CA ILE A 363 -29.87 -71.57 -90.93
C ILE A 363 -30.79 -70.33 -90.85
N GLU A 364 -32.05 -70.49 -91.25
CA GLU A 364 -33.05 -69.41 -91.23
C GLU A 364 -33.52 -69.09 -89.81
N ALA A 365 -33.70 -70.11 -88.96
CA ALA A 365 -33.93 -69.94 -87.53
C ALA A 365 -32.78 -69.16 -86.85
N ASN A 366 -31.53 -69.53 -87.12
CA ASN A 366 -30.35 -68.79 -86.64
C ASN A 366 -30.30 -67.35 -87.17
N ARG A 367 -30.75 -67.11 -88.41
CA ARG A 367 -30.87 -65.75 -88.99
C ARG A 367 -31.90 -64.92 -88.23
N LYS A 368 -33.07 -65.50 -87.95
CA LYS A 368 -34.15 -64.87 -87.15
C LYS A 368 -33.75 -64.61 -85.70
N ILE A 369 -33.07 -65.56 -85.04
CA ILE A 369 -32.50 -65.36 -83.71
C ILE A 369 -31.52 -64.19 -83.71
N LYS A 370 -30.64 -64.05 -84.71
CA LYS A 370 -29.75 -62.89 -84.82
C LYS A 370 -30.48 -61.56 -85.00
N GLU A 371 -31.58 -61.52 -85.76
CA GLU A 371 -32.45 -60.34 -85.88
C GLU A 371 -33.09 -59.98 -84.52
N ILE A 372 -33.64 -60.97 -83.82
CA ILE A 372 -34.28 -60.79 -82.50
C ILE A 372 -33.26 -60.37 -81.45
N PHE A 373 -32.09 -61.02 -81.40
CA PHE A 373 -30.99 -60.68 -80.49
C PHE A 373 -30.48 -59.25 -80.70
N HIS A 374 -30.46 -58.76 -81.94
CA HIS A 374 -30.17 -57.35 -82.23
C HIS A 374 -31.27 -56.42 -81.68
N GLN A 375 -32.56 -56.78 -81.79
CA GLN A 375 -33.65 -55.98 -81.23
C GLN A 375 -33.61 -55.96 -79.69
N ILE A 376 -33.27 -57.08 -79.05
CA ILE A 376 -33.04 -57.17 -77.61
C ILE A 376 -31.87 -56.26 -77.19
N GLN A 377 -30.75 -56.28 -77.94
CA GLN A 377 -29.60 -55.40 -77.66
C GLN A 377 -29.95 -53.91 -77.75
N GLU A 378 -30.64 -53.46 -78.80
CA GLU A 378 -31.02 -52.04 -78.93
C GLU A 378 -31.98 -51.61 -77.81
N ARG A 379 -33.02 -52.40 -77.55
CA ARG A 379 -33.99 -52.13 -76.46
C ARG A 379 -33.30 -52.04 -75.10
N ASP A 380 -32.39 -52.96 -74.81
CA ASP A 380 -31.69 -52.99 -73.52
C ASP A 380 -30.61 -51.91 -73.40
N TYR A 381 -30.01 -51.50 -74.52
CA TYR A 381 -29.11 -50.34 -74.60
C TYR A 381 -29.87 -49.05 -74.30
N GLU A 382 -31.01 -48.83 -74.95
CA GLU A 382 -31.89 -47.67 -74.68
C GLU A 382 -32.36 -47.66 -73.22
N ASN A 383 -32.79 -48.80 -72.68
CA ASN A 383 -33.15 -48.94 -71.27
C ASN A 383 -31.99 -48.59 -70.33
N ALA A 384 -30.77 -49.08 -70.60
CA ALA A 384 -29.60 -48.78 -69.77
C ALA A 384 -29.24 -47.29 -69.82
N VAL A 385 -29.27 -46.66 -71.00
CA VAL A 385 -29.01 -45.21 -71.17
C VAL A 385 -30.09 -44.38 -70.46
N ASN A 386 -31.36 -44.70 -70.64
CA ASN A 386 -32.48 -43.98 -70.02
C ASN A 386 -32.49 -44.12 -68.48
N GLN A 387 -32.15 -45.30 -67.96
CA GLN A 387 -31.99 -45.49 -66.51
C GLN A 387 -30.87 -44.62 -65.94
N VAL A 388 -29.72 -44.54 -66.59
CA VAL A 388 -28.61 -43.67 -66.14
C VAL A 388 -28.97 -42.18 -66.27
N ALA A 389 -29.64 -41.78 -67.35
CA ALA A 389 -30.10 -40.39 -67.54
C ALA A 389 -31.16 -39.95 -66.51
N GLY A 390 -31.89 -40.90 -65.92
CA GLY A 390 -32.86 -40.65 -64.85
C GLY A 390 -32.28 -40.66 -63.42
N LEU A 391 -30.99 -40.94 -63.25
CA LEU A 391 -30.36 -40.90 -61.92
C LEU A 391 -30.00 -39.45 -61.51
N PRO A 392 -30.19 -39.08 -60.23
CA PRO A 392 -29.61 -37.85 -59.71
C PRO A 392 -28.08 -37.94 -59.71
N ILE A 393 -27.40 -36.84 -60.05
CA ILE A 393 -25.94 -36.73 -59.96
C ILE A 393 -25.58 -36.48 -58.48
N ASP A 394 -25.63 -37.56 -57.70
CA ASP A 394 -25.26 -37.63 -56.28
C ASP A 394 -23.92 -38.36 -56.07
N GLN A 395 -23.47 -38.48 -54.82
CA GLN A 395 -22.20 -39.13 -54.48
C GLN A 395 -22.11 -40.60 -54.96
N ASP A 396 -23.23 -41.30 -55.08
CA ASP A 396 -23.25 -42.68 -55.59
C ASP A 396 -23.51 -42.75 -57.11
N PHE A 397 -23.79 -41.64 -57.80
CA PHE A 397 -24.14 -41.62 -59.23
C PHE A 397 -23.12 -42.41 -60.06
N LYS A 398 -21.83 -42.20 -59.78
CA LYS A 398 -20.74 -42.92 -60.45
C LYS A 398 -20.83 -44.43 -60.23
N GLU A 399 -21.20 -44.92 -59.05
CA GLU A 399 -21.38 -46.35 -58.81
C GLU A 399 -22.67 -46.87 -59.46
N LYS A 400 -23.80 -46.19 -59.23
CA LYS A 400 -25.13 -46.53 -59.78
C LYS A 400 -25.08 -46.63 -61.32
N ALA A 401 -24.50 -45.64 -61.99
CA ALA A 401 -24.38 -45.60 -63.44
C ALA A 401 -23.42 -46.66 -63.99
N ASN A 402 -22.23 -46.83 -63.37
CA ASN A 402 -21.32 -47.90 -63.78
C ASN A 402 -21.90 -49.30 -63.56
N LYS A 403 -22.74 -49.50 -62.53
CA LYS A 403 -23.44 -50.77 -62.27
C LYS A 403 -24.44 -51.11 -63.38
N ILE A 404 -25.23 -50.14 -63.84
CA ILE A 404 -26.19 -50.31 -64.95
C ILE A 404 -25.45 -50.63 -66.26
N TYR A 405 -24.46 -49.82 -66.63
CA TYR A 405 -23.67 -50.04 -67.86
C TYR A 405 -22.84 -51.32 -67.82
N LYS A 406 -22.31 -51.70 -66.64
CA LYS A 406 -21.65 -53.00 -66.45
C LYS A 406 -22.63 -54.16 -66.62
N ALA A 407 -23.86 -54.07 -66.08
CA ALA A 407 -24.85 -55.12 -66.24
C ALA A 407 -25.22 -55.36 -67.72
N TYR A 408 -25.38 -54.29 -68.51
CA TYR A 408 -25.54 -54.41 -69.97
C TYR A 408 -24.33 -55.08 -70.63
N ARG A 409 -23.12 -54.60 -70.34
CA ARG A 409 -21.88 -55.10 -70.95
C ARG A 409 -21.61 -56.56 -70.61
N ASP A 410 -21.88 -56.96 -69.37
CA ASP A 410 -21.65 -58.32 -68.89
C ASP A 410 -22.74 -59.29 -69.45
N ARG A 411 -23.97 -58.79 -69.75
CA ARG A 411 -25.02 -59.54 -70.49
C ARG A 411 -24.69 -59.71 -71.98
N PHE A 412 -24.09 -58.70 -72.61
CA PHE A 412 -23.83 -58.67 -74.06
C PHE A 412 -22.34 -58.50 -74.39
N SER A 413 -21.45 -59.34 -73.85
CA SER A 413 -19.98 -59.16 -73.92
C SER A 413 -19.38 -58.91 -75.31
N ASN A 414 -19.99 -59.46 -76.37
CA ASN A 414 -19.60 -59.26 -77.78
C ASN A 414 -20.72 -58.56 -78.62
N GLY A 415 -21.61 -57.80 -77.97
CA GLY A 415 -22.71 -57.08 -78.61
C GLY A 415 -22.28 -55.81 -79.36
N ILE A 416 -23.12 -55.35 -80.30
CA ILE A 416 -22.80 -54.24 -81.21
C ILE A 416 -22.58 -52.93 -80.44
N ARG A 417 -23.38 -52.69 -79.40
CA ARG A 417 -23.34 -51.47 -78.55
C ARG A 417 -22.32 -51.49 -77.41
N VAL A 418 -21.49 -52.52 -77.28
CA VAL A 418 -20.51 -52.61 -76.17
C VAL A 418 -19.51 -51.46 -76.18
N ASN A 419 -19.09 -51.00 -77.36
CA ASN A 419 -18.17 -49.87 -77.50
C ASN A 419 -18.85 -48.54 -77.15
N ASP A 420 -20.12 -48.35 -77.53
CA ASP A 420 -20.92 -47.18 -77.17
C ASP A 420 -21.08 -47.08 -75.65
N ILE A 421 -21.38 -48.20 -74.98
CA ILE A 421 -21.46 -48.28 -73.51
C ILE A 421 -20.11 -48.03 -72.86
N ARG A 422 -18.99 -48.54 -73.41
CA ARG A 422 -17.65 -48.23 -72.88
C ARG A 422 -17.38 -46.72 -72.91
N LYS A 423 -17.68 -46.07 -74.04
CA LYS A 423 -17.57 -44.61 -74.17
C LYS A 423 -18.48 -43.88 -73.17
N LYS A 424 -19.72 -44.35 -72.98
CA LYS A 424 -20.64 -43.79 -71.97
C LYS A 424 -20.11 -43.93 -70.54
N MET A 425 -19.38 -45.01 -70.22
CA MET A 425 -18.71 -45.16 -68.92
C MET A 425 -17.51 -44.21 -68.77
N GLU A 426 -16.78 -43.93 -69.85
CA GLU A 426 -15.68 -42.94 -69.89
C GLU A 426 -16.21 -41.50 -69.78
N GLU A 427 -17.45 -41.23 -70.20
CA GLU A 427 -18.12 -39.92 -70.04
C GLU A 427 -18.62 -39.65 -68.60
N ILE A 428 -18.85 -40.67 -67.76
CA ILE A 428 -19.40 -40.50 -66.39
C ILE A 428 -18.59 -39.52 -65.52
N PRO A 429 -17.25 -39.61 -65.41
CA PRO A 429 -16.47 -38.67 -64.59
C PRO A 429 -16.61 -37.22 -65.03
N LEU A 430 -16.72 -36.96 -66.35
CA LEU A 430 -16.88 -35.62 -66.91
C LEU A 430 -18.26 -35.01 -66.57
N LEU A 431 -19.31 -35.84 -66.50
CA LEU A 431 -20.65 -35.40 -66.08
C LEU A 431 -20.70 -35.01 -64.60
N VAL A 432 -19.97 -35.73 -63.74
CA VAL A 432 -19.84 -35.39 -62.31
C VAL A 432 -19.01 -34.12 -62.13
N ASP A 433 -17.87 -34.03 -62.80
CA ASP A 433 -16.99 -32.84 -62.81
C ASP A 433 -17.73 -31.56 -63.26
N GLU A 434 -18.51 -31.62 -64.34
CA GLU A 434 -19.38 -30.53 -64.78
C GLU A 434 -20.42 -30.15 -63.71
N ASN A 435 -21.15 -31.13 -63.16
CA ASN A 435 -22.19 -30.88 -62.17
C ASN A 435 -21.62 -30.19 -60.93
N ASP A 436 -20.54 -30.75 -60.36
CA ASP A 436 -19.89 -30.22 -59.17
C ASP A 436 -19.37 -28.80 -59.41
N TYR A 437 -18.78 -28.53 -60.57
CA TYR A 437 -18.37 -27.18 -60.99
C TYR A 437 -19.53 -26.18 -61.13
N GLN A 438 -20.73 -26.63 -61.52
CA GLN A 438 -21.91 -25.76 -61.54
C GLN A 438 -22.47 -25.49 -60.14
N GLU A 439 -22.41 -26.46 -59.21
CA GLU A 439 -22.77 -26.21 -57.80
C GLU A 439 -21.84 -25.18 -57.15
N LEU A 440 -20.53 -25.19 -57.47
CA LEU A 440 -19.57 -24.18 -56.99
C LEU A 440 -19.97 -22.72 -57.31
N LYS A 441 -20.77 -22.49 -58.36
CA LYS A 441 -21.26 -21.16 -58.77
C LYS A 441 -22.53 -20.73 -58.04
N ARG A 442 -23.22 -21.65 -57.36
CA ARG A 442 -24.47 -21.38 -56.62
C ARG A 442 -24.24 -20.95 -55.16
N ILE A 443 -23.02 -21.12 -54.65
CA ILE A 443 -22.63 -20.67 -53.32
C ILE A 443 -22.69 -19.14 -53.24
N ASP A 444 -23.25 -18.58 -52.16
CA ASP A 444 -23.40 -17.14 -51.96
C ASP A 444 -22.06 -16.42 -52.20
N PRO A 445 -22.01 -15.41 -53.10
CA PRO A 445 -20.80 -14.66 -53.38
C PRO A 445 -20.07 -14.09 -52.16
N HIS A 446 -20.78 -13.79 -51.07
CA HIS A 446 -20.24 -13.19 -49.84
C HIS A 446 -19.82 -14.22 -48.79
N ASP A 447 -20.17 -15.49 -48.95
CA ASP A 447 -19.76 -16.55 -48.03
C ASP A 447 -18.36 -17.08 -48.41
N TYR A 448 -17.35 -16.25 -48.13
CA TYR A 448 -15.96 -16.53 -48.45
C TYR A 448 -15.49 -17.89 -47.90
N GLU A 449 -15.91 -18.23 -46.68
CA GLU A 449 -15.53 -19.48 -46.01
C GLU A 449 -16.08 -20.70 -46.74
N LYS A 450 -17.40 -20.77 -47.02
CA LYS A 450 -17.98 -21.88 -47.77
C LYS A 450 -17.41 -21.98 -49.18
N ARG A 451 -17.20 -20.84 -49.87
CA ARG A 451 -16.63 -20.81 -51.23
C ARG A 451 -15.22 -21.39 -51.26
N ILE A 452 -14.33 -20.92 -50.40
CA ILE A 452 -12.94 -21.41 -50.34
C ILE A 452 -12.89 -22.90 -50.00
N THR A 453 -13.68 -23.35 -49.00
CA THR A 453 -13.76 -24.77 -48.64
C THR A 453 -14.26 -25.61 -49.81
N ALA A 454 -15.35 -25.22 -50.48
CA ALA A 454 -15.88 -25.96 -51.62
C ALA A 454 -14.90 -26.01 -52.81
N TYR A 455 -14.22 -24.90 -53.11
CA TYR A 455 -13.20 -24.86 -54.17
C TYR A 455 -12.01 -25.79 -53.85
N GLN A 456 -11.58 -25.86 -52.59
CA GLN A 456 -10.53 -26.79 -52.17
C GLN A 456 -10.98 -28.25 -52.19
N THR A 457 -12.20 -28.54 -51.76
CA THR A 457 -12.79 -29.89 -51.85
C THR A 457 -12.83 -30.36 -53.31
N TYR A 458 -13.38 -29.55 -54.22
CA TYR A 458 -13.38 -29.82 -55.65
C TYR A 458 -11.97 -30.07 -56.19
N LEU A 459 -10.97 -29.23 -55.86
CA LEU A 459 -9.59 -29.42 -56.32
C LEU A 459 -8.91 -30.68 -55.74
N ASN A 460 -9.40 -31.24 -54.64
CA ASN A 460 -8.90 -32.47 -54.04
C ASN A 460 -9.57 -33.73 -54.61
N GLU A 461 -10.87 -33.65 -54.93
CA GLU A 461 -11.67 -34.73 -55.51
C GLU A 461 -11.41 -34.86 -57.01
N HIS A 462 -11.39 -33.73 -57.74
CA HIS A 462 -11.17 -33.63 -59.19
C HIS A 462 -9.71 -33.26 -59.52
N LYS A 463 -8.79 -34.18 -59.21
CA LYS A 463 -7.34 -33.99 -59.43
C LYS A 463 -6.95 -33.78 -60.90
N GLU A 464 -7.69 -34.44 -61.80
CA GLU A 464 -7.53 -34.39 -63.26
C GLU A 464 -8.80 -33.84 -63.95
N GLY A 465 -9.62 -33.08 -63.21
CA GLY A 465 -10.87 -32.50 -63.70
C GLY A 465 -10.67 -31.37 -64.71
N THR A 466 -11.68 -31.14 -65.54
CA THR A 466 -11.70 -30.21 -66.66
C THR A 466 -11.61 -28.76 -66.19
N TYR A 467 -12.32 -28.41 -65.11
CA TYR A 467 -12.44 -27.03 -64.61
C TYR A 467 -11.43 -26.68 -63.53
N ARG A 468 -10.34 -27.45 -63.45
CA ARG A 468 -9.31 -27.30 -62.41
C ARG A 468 -8.66 -25.92 -62.41
N ASP A 469 -8.30 -25.41 -63.59
CA ASP A 469 -7.61 -24.12 -63.71
C ASP A 469 -8.58 -22.95 -63.48
N GLU A 470 -9.84 -23.06 -63.90
CA GLU A 470 -10.91 -22.11 -63.58
C GLU A 470 -11.15 -22.02 -62.07
N VAL A 471 -11.27 -23.15 -61.37
CA VAL A 471 -11.47 -23.15 -59.91
C VAL A 471 -10.23 -22.64 -59.17
N GLN A 472 -9.02 -22.97 -59.67
CA GLN A 472 -7.78 -22.42 -59.12
C GLN A 472 -7.71 -20.88 -59.29
N LYS A 473 -8.26 -20.35 -60.39
CA LYS A 473 -8.41 -18.90 -60.60
C LYS A 473 -9.48 -18.29 -59.67
N LEU A 474 -10.62 -18.95 -59.48
CA LEU A 474 -11.64 -18.49 -58.52
C LEU A 474 -11.10 -18.36 -57.08
N ILE A 475 -10.20 -19.26 -56.66
CA ILE A 475 -9.47 -19.14 -55.38
C ILE A 475 -8.54 -17.92 -55.36
N SER A 476 -7.92 -17.56 -56.49
CA SER A 476 -7.07 -16.36 -56.56
C SER A 476 -7.91 -15.08 -56.49
N ASP A 477 -8.98 -15.00 -57.28
CA ASP A 477 -9.84 -13.81 -57.39
C ASP A 477 -10.60 -13.52 -56.06
N ILE A 478 -10.99 -14.57 -55.33
CA ILE A 478 -11.62 -14.42 -54.00
C ILE A 478 -10.61 -14.08 -52.89
N SER A 479 -9.32 -14.38 -53.07
CA SER A 479 -8.29 -14.12 -52.06
C SER A 479 -8.06 -12.64 -51.80
N ASP A 480 -7.93 -11.84 -52.86
CA ASP A 480 -7.69 -10.39 -52.73
C ASP A 480 -8.93 -9.68 -52.14
N THR A 481 -10.14 -10.08 -52.53
CA THR A 481 -11.40 -9.50 -52.01
C THR A 481 -11.68 -9.89 -50.56
N TYR A 482 -11.45 -11.15 -50.19
CA TYR A 482 -11.60 -11.62 -48.80
C TYR A 482 -10.55 -10.99 -47.88
N TYR A 483 -9.32 -10.77 -48.35
CA TYR A 483 -8.28 -10.08 -47.59
C TYR A 483 -8.67 -8.63 -47.25
N GLU A 484 -9.20 -7.86 -48.21
CA GLU A 484 -9.69 -6.50 -47.96
C GLU A 484 -10.88 -6.48 -46.98
N TYR A 485 -11.79 -7.46 -47.08
CA TYR A 485 -12.86 -7.64 -46.10
C TYR A 485 -12.30 -7.90 -44.69
N VAL A 486 -11.37 -8.84 -44.53
CA VAL A 486 -10.75 -9.14 -43.23
C VAL A 486 -10.00 -7.93 -42.67
N LYS A 487 -9.26 -7.17 -43.50
CA LYS A 487 -8.61 -5.92 -43.08
C LYS A 487 -9.62 -4.88 -42.58
N LYS A 488 -10.74 -4.72 -43.28
CA LYS A 488 -11.81 -3.80 -42.90
C LYS A 488 -12.44 -4.20 -41.56
N GLU A 489 -12.80 -5.46 -41.38
CA GLU A 489 -13.38 -5.97 -40.14
C GLU A 489 -12.41 -5.88 -38.95
N ILE A 490 -11.11 -6.18 -39.15
CA ILE A 490 -10.07 -5.98 -38.12
C ILE A 490 -10.03 -4.52 -37.65
N SER A 491 -10.22 -3.55 -38.55
CA SER A 491 -10.29 -2.13 -38.16
C SER A 491 -11.53 -1.76 -37.34
N VAL A 492 -12.61 -2.55 -37.43
CA VAL A 492 -13.83 -2.39 -36.63
C VAL A 492 -13.63 -3.01 -35.26
N CYS A 493 -13.32 -4.30 -35.18
CA CYS A 493 -13.21 -5.00 -33.90
C CYS A 493 -12.03 -4.50 -33.03
N ASN A 494 -10.94 -3.98 -33.61
CA ASN A 494 -9.90 -3.26 -32.86
C ASN A 494 -10.39 -1.97 -32.18
N ARG A 495 -11.39 -1.28 -32.73
CA ARG A 495 -12.01 -0.09 -32.10
C ARG A 495 -13.02 -0.48 -31.03
N GLU A 496 -13.69 -1.62 -31.21
CA GLU A 496 -14.67 -2.19 -30.28
C GLU A 496 -14.03 -3.03 -29.16
N GLN A 497 -12.71 -3.28 -29.24
CA GLN A 497 -11.92 -4.14 -28.34
C GLN A 497 -12.37 -5.62 -28.32
N ASP A 498 -13.09 -6.07 -29.36
CA ASP A 498 -13.51 -7.45 -29.57
C ASP A 498 -12.39 -8.26 -30.27
N TRP A 499 -11.31 -8.50 -29.54
CA TRP A 499 -10.11 -9.16 -30.06
C TRP A 499 -10.38 -10.62 -30.47
N ASP A 500 -11.27 -11.32 -29.78
CA ASP A 500 -11.61 -12.72 -30.08
C ASP A 500 -12.25 -12.85 -31.46
N ARG A 501 -13.20 -11.96 -31.81
CA ARG A 501 -13.77 -11.90 -33.16
C ARG A 501 -12.70 -11.58 -34.21
N CYS A 502 -11.78 -10.64 -33.93
CA CYS A 502 -10.68 -10.33 -34.85
C CYS A 502 -9.77 -11.55 -35.10
N ILE A 503 -9.42 -12.28 -34.05
CA ILE A 503 -8.54 -13.45 -34.11
C ILE A 503 -9.24 -14.59 -34.87
N GLN A 504 -10.53 -14.83 -34.62
CA GLN A 504 -11.32 -15.82 -35.37
C GLN A 504 -11.40 -15.50 -36.88
N LEU A 505 -11.54 -14.23 -37.26
CA LEU A 505 -11.52 -13.81 -38.67
C LEU A 505 -10.16 -14.09 -39.33
N CYS A 506 -9.05 -13.79 -38.64
CA CYS A 506 -7.72 -14.16 -39.09
C CYS A 506 -7.56 -15.69 -39.22
N ASP A 507 -8.05 -16.46 -38.26
CA ASP A 507 -7.89 -17.92 -38.24
C ASP A 507 -8.70 -18.60 -39.35
N LYS A 508 -9.92 -18.14 -39.62
CA LYS A 508 -10.72 -18.56 -40.79
C LYS A 508 -10.00 -18.25 -42.10
N TYR A 509 -9.40 -17.06 -42.24
CA TYR A 509 -8.60 -16.71 -43.43
C TYR A 509 -7.37 -17.62 -43.55
N ILE A 510 -6.61 -17.82 -42.47
CA ILE A 510 -5.38 -18.64 -42.48
C ILE A 510 -5.70 -20.11 -42.79
N ALA A 511 -6.79 -20.66 -42.24
CA ALA A 511 -7.24 -22.01 -42.55
C ALA A 511 -7.64 -22.16 -44.03
N GLY A 512 -8.26 -21.12 -44.60
CA GLY A 512 -8.66 -21.08 -46.01
C GLY A 512 -7.51 -21.02 -47.02
N TYR A 513 -6.27 -20.70 -46.66
CA TYR A 513 -5.16 -20.59 -47.62
C TYR A 513 -3.87 -21.28 -47.16
N GLN A 514 -3.44 -22.30 -47.91
CA GLN A 514 -2.15 -22.98 -47.68
C GLN A 514 -0.94 -22.10 -48.05
N LYS A 515 -1.07 -21.30 -49.13
CA LYS A 515 -0.03 -20.40 -49.66
C LYS A 515 -0.69 -19.14 -50.23
N GLY A 516 -0.02 -18.00 -50.12
CA GLY A 516 -0.52 -16.70 -50.60
C GLY A 516 0.38 -15.55 -50.10
N ARG A 517 0.43 -14.43 -50.85
CA ARG A 517 1.31 -13.29 -50.49
C ARG A 517 0.86 -12.59 -49.20
N GLN A 518 -0.43 -12.62 -48.93
CA GLN A 518 -1.09 -11.96 -47.80
C GLN A 518 -1.00 -12.74 -46.47
N LEU A 519 -0.69 -14.03 -46.49
CA LEU A 519 -0.73 -14.90 -45.29
C LEU A 519 0.23 -14.46 -44.18
N SER A 520 1.41 -13.95 -44.53
CA SER A 520 2.38 -13.44 -43.54
C SER A 520 1.87 -12.20 -42.82
N GLU A 521 1.15 -11.32 -43.52
CA GLU A 521 0.58 -10.10 -42.94
C GLU A 521 -0.62 -10.41 -42.04
N ILE A 522 -1.52 -11.31 -42.47
CA ILE A 522 -2.67 -11.76 -41.65
C ILE A 522 -2.19 -12.49 -40.39
N ARG A 523 -1.18 -13.38 -40.48
CA ARG A 523 -0.53 -13.98 -39.30
C ARG A 523 0.06 -12.92 -38.38
N GLY A 524 0.79 -11.94 -38.94
CA GLY A 524 1.33 -10.82 -38.16
C GLY A 524 0.27 -9.95 -37.49
N LEU A 525 -0.90 -9.76 -38.10
CA LEU A 525 -2.06 -9.09 -37.49
C LEU A 525 -2.62 -9.91 -36.34
N ARG A 526 -2.91 -11.19 -36.59
CA ARG A 526 -3.38 -12.17 -35.59
C ARG A 526 -2.48 -12.22 -34.36
N ASP A 527 -1.17 -12.34 -34.57
CA ASP A 527 -0.18 -12.44 -33.50
C ASP A 527 -0.09 -11.14 -32.68
N ARG A 528 -0.27 -9.96 -33.30
CA ARG A 528 -0.35 -8.68 -32.58
C ARG A 528 -1.61 -8.57 -31.72
N MET A 529 -2.77 -8.97 -32.26
CA MET A 529 -4.05 -8.93 -31.54
C MET A 529 -4.08 -9.92 -30.39
N ASN A 530 -3.61 -11.16 -30.61
CA ASN A 530 -3.43 -12.16 -29.56
C ASN A 530 -2.44 -11.67 -28.49
N THR A 531 -1.35 -11.03 -28.88
CA THR A 531 -0.41 -10.41 -27.92
C THR A 531 -1.10 -9.33 -27.08
N ALA A 532 -1.90 -8.45 -27.69
CA ALA A 532 -2.61 -7.40 -26.96
C ALA A 532 -3.62 -8.00 -25.95
N ALA A 533 -4.45 -8.96 -26.37
CA ALA A 533 -5.43 -9.62 -25.51
C ALA A 533 -4.78 -10.37 -24.34
N VAL A 534 -3.71 -11.13 -24.60
CA VAL A 534 -2.93 -11.83 -23.56
C VAL A 534 -2.31 -10.84 -22.57
N MET A 535 -1.67 -9.78 -23.06
CA MET A 535 -1.03 -8.79 -22.18
C MET A 535 -2.06 -8.04 -21.33
N GLU A 536 -3.25 -7.77 -21.86
CA GLU A 536 -4.33 -7.14 -21.09
C GLU A 536 -4.83 -8.05 -19.97
N SER A 537 -5.15 -9.32 -20.26
CA SER A 537 -5.55 -10.29 -19.25
C SER A 537 -4.49 -10.50 -18.16
N LEU A 538 -3.21 -10.61 -18.54
CA LEU A 538 -2.12 -10.74 -17.57
C LEU A 538 -1.93 -9.47 -16.71
N ARG A 539 -2.17 -8.28 -17.27
CA ARG A 539 -2.13 -7.01 -16.52
C ARG A 539 -3.30 -6.88 -15.54
N GLN A 540 -4.50 -7.31 -15.92
CA GLN A 540 -5.66 -7.37 -15.03
C GLN A 540 -5.42 -8.32 -13.85
N ASN A 541 -4.98 -9.56 -14.13
CA ASN A 541 -4.62 -10.54 -13.10
C ASN A 541 -3.49 -10.06 -12.17
N ALA A 542 -2.54 -9.27 -12.70
CA ALA A 542 -1.46 -8.66 -11.93
C ALA A 542 -1.93 -7.48 -11.06
N ALA A 543 -2.94 -6.72 -11.50
CA ALA A 543 -3.48 -5.59 -10.75
C ALA A 543 -4.14 -6.02 -9.43
N GLU A 544 -4.70 -7.24 -9.38
CA GLU A 544 -5.26 -7.82 -8.15
C GLU A 544 -4.25 -8.07 -7.02
N LYS A 545 -2.94 -8.07 -7.30
CA LYS A 545 -1.90 -8.51 -6.35
C LYS A 545 -1.31 -7.37 -5.51
N ASP A 546 -2.00 -6.24 -5.40
CA ASP A 546 -1.66 -5.06 -4.58
C ASP A 546 -0.17 -4.63 -4.68
N GLY A 547 0.42 -4.76 -5.87
CA GLY A 547 1.81 -4.42 -6.11
C GLY A 547 2.85 -5.43 -5.59
N ASP A 548 2.50 -6.63 -5.14
CA ASP A 548 3.49 -7.67 -4.86
C ASP A 548 4.16 -8.14 -6.15
N HIS A 549 5.36 -7.62 -6.40
CA HIS A 549 6.12 -7.91 -7.60
C HIS A 549 6.58 -9.38 -7.73
N GLN A 550 6.64 -10.17 -6.65
CA GLN A 550 6.94 -11.60 -6.73
C GLN A 550 5.71 -12.39 -7.22
N GLU A 551 4.51 -12.09 -6.70
CA GLU A 551 3.28 -12.70 -7.20
C GLU A 551 2.98 -12.28 -8.64
N ILE A 552 3.11 -10.99 -8.95
CA ILE A 552 2.98 -10.46 -10.31
C ILE A 552 3.97 -11.16 -11.25
N LYS A 553 5.25 -11.28 -10.86
CA LYS A 553 6.25 -12.02 -11.64
C LYS A 553 5.81 -13.46 -11.89
N LYS A 554 5.29 -14.14 -10.88
CA LYS A 554 4.83 -15.53 -10.99
C LYS A 554 3.72 -15.68 -12.03
N ILE A 555 2.73 -14.79 -12.07
CA ILE A 555 1.64 -14.80 -13.07
C ILE A 555 2.20 -14.85 -14.51
N TYR A 556 3.16 -13.98 -14.84
CA TYR A 556 3.79 -13.95 -16.16
C TYR A 556 4.66 -15.20 -16.43
N GLN A 557 5.35 -15.74 -15.43
CA GLN A 557 6.16 -16.96 -15.57
C GLN A 557 5.32 -18.22 -15.75
N ASP A 558 4.24 -18.36 -14.98
CA ASP A 558 3.31 -19.48 -15.07
C ASP A 558 2.63 -19.49 -16.45
N TYR A 559 2.21 -18.33 -16.96
CA TYR A 559 1.67 -18.20 -18.32
C TYR A 559 2.68 -18.64 -19.41
N LEU A 560 3.94 -18.18 -19.34
CA LEU A 560 4.98 -18.61 -20.29
C LEU A 560 5.30 -20.10 -20.19
N THR A 561 5.17 -20.69 -19.00
CA THR A 561 5.40 -22.13 -18.78
C THR A 561 4.28 -22.97 -19.38
N ALA A 562 3.03 -22.51 -19.27
CA ALA A 562 1.87 -23.13 -19.91
C ALA A 562 1.79 -22.89 -21.43
N ASN A 563 2.33 -21.76 -21.93
CA ASN A 563 2.20 -21.32 -23.32
C ASN A 563 3.58 -20.97 -23.94
N PRO A 564 4.48 -21.95 -24.14
CA PRO A 564 5.87 -21.69 -24.56
C PRO A 564 5.99 -21.02 -25.94
N ASP A 565 5.02 -21.24 -26.83
CA ASP A 565 5.01 -20.74 -28.22
C ASP A 565 4.07 -19.53 -28.43
N THR A 566 3.64 -18.88 -27.35
CA THR A 566 2.79 -17.69 -27.41
C THR A 566 3.44 -16.52 -28.18
N SER A 567 2.65 -15.84 -29.02
CA SER A 567 3.10 -14.62 -29.73
C SER A 567 3.52 -13.50 -28.76
N ALA A 568 2.95 -13.48 -27.55
CA ALA A 568 3.22 -12.50 -26.51
C ALA A 568 4.60 -12.63 -25.84
N LYS A 569 5.34 -13.71 -26.11
CA LYS A 569 6.56 -14.12 -25.38
C LYS A 569 7.59 -13.01 -25.19
N ASN A 570 7.86 -12.24 -26.24
CA ASN A 570 8.82 -11.14 -26.20
C ASN A 570 8.35 -9.96 -25.34
N GLU A 571 7.05 -9.67 -25.32
CA GLU A 571 6.48 -8.58 -24.52
C GLU A 571 6.41 -8.96 -23.04
N ILE A 572 6.00 -10.19 -22.74
CA ILE A 572 6.05 -10.75 -21.39
C ILE A 572 7.48 -10.73 -20.84
N GLN A 573 8.48 -11.06 -21.66
CA GLN A 573 9.89 -11.01 -21.24
C GLN A 573 10.38 -9.59 -20.93
N ARG A 574 9.84 -8.56 -21.61
CA ARG A 574 10.11 -7.14 -21.29
C ARG A 574 9.47 -6.74 -19.97
N GLU A 575 8.21 -7.07 -19.75
CA GLU A 575 7.52 -6.81 -18.47
C GLU A 575 8.22 -7.52 -17.31
N LEU A 576 8.56 -8.81 -17.46
CA LEU A 576 9.38 -9.54 -16.48
C LEU A 576 10.71 -8.85 -16.19
N THR A 577 11.34 -8.20 -17.17
CA THR A 577 12.58 -7.43 -16.94
C THR A 577 12.33 -6.20 -16.07
N LEU A 578 11.21 -5.48 -16.28
CA LEU A 578 10.80 -4.33 -15.47
C LEU A 578 10.40 -4.77 -14.04
N ILE A 579 9.62 -5.85 -13.91
CA ILE A 579 9.22 -6.41 -12.62
C ILE A 579 10.46 -6.86 -11.82
N ASN A 580 11.39 -7.61 -12.44
CA ASN A 580 12.66 -8.00 -11.80
C ASN A 580 13.52 -6.79 -11.40
N LYS A 581 13.45 -5.66 -12.13
CA LYS A 581 14.11 -4.41 -11.71
C LYS A 581 13.48 -3.89 -10.40
N LYS A 582 12.15 -3.74 -10.34
CA LYS A 582 11.45 -3.27 -9.13
C LYS A 582 11.69 -4.16 -7.91
N ILE A 583 11.70 -5.49 -8.09
CA ILE A 583 12.06 -6.46 -7.03
C ILE A 583 13.46 -6.17 -6.46
N ARG A 584 14.46 -5.93 -7.32
CA ARG A 584 15.83 -5.63 -6.88
C ARG A 584 15.92 -4.29 -6.16
N GLU A 585 15.20 -3.27 -6.63
CA GLU A 585 15.18 -1.93 -6.02
C GLU A 585 14.50 -1.96 -4.64
N LYS A 586 13.36 -2.65 -4.50
CA LYS A 586 12.70 -2.90 -3.20
C LYS A 586 13.63 -3.62 -2.22
N LYS A 587 14.27 -4.72 -2.65
CA LYS A 587 15.19 -5.47 -1.79
C LYS A 587 16.41 -4.63 -1.37
N ALA A 588 17.02 -3.88 -2.30
CA ALA A 588 18.14 -3.01 -1.99
C ALA A 588 17.74 -1.91 -0.98
N TRP A 589 16.51 -1.38 -1.07
CA TRP A 589 15.94 -0.48 -0.08
C TRP A 589 15.76 -1.15 1.30
N GLU A 590 15.18 -2.35 1.36
CA GLU A 590 14.97 -3.09 2.61
C GLU A 590 16.30 -3.39 3.32
N ASP A 591 17.31 -3.85 2.57
CA ASP A 591 18.65 -4.14 3.07
C ASP A 591 19.32 -2.87 3.63
N ILE A 592 19.29 -1.73 2.92
CA ILE A 592 19.90 -0.49 3.43
C ILE A 592 19.11 0.10 4.60
N ALA A 593 17.78 0.07 4.57
CA ALA A 593 16.94 0.57 5.66
C ALA A 593 17.15 -0.23 6.95
N LYS A 594 17.41 -1.54 6.84
CA LYS A 594 17.80 -2.40 7.96
C LYS A 594 19.19 -2.04 8.51
N ILE A 595 20.17 -1.82 7.63
CA ILE A 595 21.52 -1.37 8.01
C ILE A 595 21.47 -0.02 8.73
N SER A 596 20.83 0.99 8.15
CA SER A 596 20.75 2.36 8.71
C SER A 596 20.03 2.42 10.06
N LYS A 597 19.18 1.45 10.41
CA LYS A 597 18.52 1.33 11.72
C LYS A 597 19.31 0.51 12.75
N ASN A 598 20.33 -0.25 12.35
CA ASN A 598 21.04 -1.16 13.24
C ASN A 598 22.12 -0.43 14.06
N LYS A 599 21.84 -0.14 15.34
CA LYS A 599 22.76 0.53 16.27
C LYS A 599 24.05 -0.26 16.58
N GLN A 600 24.15 -1.55 16.22
CA GLN A 600 25.39 -2.33 16.35
C GLN A 600 26.41 -2.00 15.24
N ILE A 601 25.98 -1.29 14.19
CA ILE A 601 26.87 -0.79 13.13
C ILE A 601 27.26 0.64 13.48
N ASP A 602 28.54 0.98 13.30
CA ASP A 602 29.04 2.35 13.49
C ASP A 602 28.21 3.39 12.72
N LEU A 603 28.04 4.56 13.33
CA LEU A 603 27.21 5.65 12.82
C LEU A 603 27.72 6.17 11.46
N PHE A 604 29.03 6.36 11.31
CA PHE A 604 29.61 6.85 10.06
C PHE A 604 29.52 5.79 8.96
N GLU A 605 29.63 4.51 9.30
CA GLU A 605 29.40 3.41 8.35
C GLU A 605 27.92 3.28 7.93
N ARG A 606 26.96 3.55 8.84
CA ARG A 606 25.52 3.65 8.52
C ARG A 606 25.23 4.79 7.55
N ILE A 607 25.83 5.96 7.78
CA ILE A 607 25.73 7.13 6.89
C ILE A 607 26.34 6.82 5.53
N ARG A 608 27.61 6.39 5.46
CA ARG A 608 28.34 6.10 4.22
C ARG A 608 27.62 5.10 3.32
N LYS A 609 27.03 4.05 3.90
CA LYS A 609 26.25 3.06 3.13
C LYS A 609 24.96 3.67 2.58
N LEU A 610 24.29 4.54 3.33
CA LEU A 610 23.06 5.21 2.89
C LEU A 610 23.34 6.26 1.81
N GLU A 611 24.41 7.05 1.95
CA GLU A 611 24.91 7.96 0.91
C GLU A 611 25.20 7.21 -0.39
N LYS A 612 25.93 6.08 -0.31
CA LYS A 612 26.23 5.22 -1.46
C LYS A 612 24.97 4.65 -2.12
N TYR A 613 23.93 4.37 -1.35
CA TYR A 613 22.62 3.94 -1.89
C TYR A 613 21.91 5.09 -2.60
N MET A 614 21.82 6.28 -1.98
CA MET A 614 21.19 7.47 -2.58
C MET A 614 21.90 7.92 -3.86
N ALA A 615 23.24 7.82 -3.91
CA ALA A 615 24.04 8.15 -5.09
C ALA A 615 23.73 7.28 -6.32
N GLN A 616 23.15 6.09 -6.15
CA GLN A 616 22.72 5.21 -7.25
C GLN A 616 21.41 5.67 -7.92
N LYS A 617 20.78 6.75 -7.41
CA LYS A 617 19.50 7.29 -7.88
C LYS A 617 18.37 6.23 -7.95
N PRO A 618 18.06 5.55 -6.83
CA PRO A 618 16.92 4.64 -6.74
C PRO A 618 15.58 5.36 -6.99
N GLU A 619 14.50 4.59 -7.14
CA GLU A 619 13.14 5.10 -7.36
C GLU A 619 12.72 6.12 -6.29
N ALA A 620 11.94 7.14 -6.68
CA ALA A 620 11.68 8.34 -5.88
C ALA A 620 11.07 8.03 -4.49
N ILE A 621 10.29 6.97 -4.37
CA ILE A 621 9.70 6.49 -3.11
C ILE A 621 10.81 6.10 -2.12
N TYR A 622 11.83 5.37 -2.57
CA TYR A 622 12.96 4.96 -1.74
C TYR A 622 13.94 6.11 -1.46
N LEU A 623 14.10 7.06 -2.40
CA LEU A 623 14.85 8.30 -2.13
C LEU A 623 14.22 9.12 -0.98
N LYS A 624 12.89 9.25 -0.95
CA LYS A 624 12.17 9.91 0.15
C LYS A 624 12.39 9.18 1.48
N GLY A 625 12.30 7.86 1.48
CA GLY A 625 12.62 7.03 2.65
C GLY A 625 14.07 7.19 3.12
N ALA A 626 15.01 7.20 2.19
CA ALA A 626 16.44 7.37 2.47
C ALA A 626 16.74 8.75 3.09
N GLY A 627 16.14 9.83 2.57
CA GLY A 627 16.26 11.17 3.17
C GLY A 627 15.78 11.24 4.62
N VAL A 628 14.65 10.58 4.96
CA VAL A 628 14.17 10.51 6.35
C VAL A 628 15.15 9.75 7.26
N LEU A 629 15.80 8.70 6.76
CA LEU A 629 16.84 8.00 7.50
C LEU A 629 18.13 8.84 7.60
N MET A 630 18.50 9.59 6.57
CA MET A 630 19.69 10.45 6.58
C MET A 630 19.55 11.55 7.64
N ASN A 631 18.45 12.31 7.62
CA ASN A 631 18.19 13.37 8.60
C ASN A 631 18.21 12.85 10.05
N ARG A 632 17.87 11.56 10.27
CA ARG A 632 17.99 10.91 11.59
C ARG A 632 19.45 10.62 11.96
N LEU A 633 20.22 10.06 11.03
CA LEU A 633 21.64 9.77 11.24
C LEU A 633 22.48 11.04 11.40
N GLU A 634 22.11 12.12 10.72
CA GLU A 634 22.73 13.45 10.89
C GLU A 634 22.48 14.00 12.30
N LYS A 635 21.26 13.88 12.84
CA LYS A 635 20.98 14.21 14.24
C LYS A 635 21.76 13.34 15.23
N GLU A 636 21.84 12.02 15.01
CA GLU A 636 22.70 11.12 15.81
C GLU A 636 24.18 11.57 15.76
N LYS A 637 24.65 12.10 14.62
CA LYS A 637 26.03 12.59 14.40
C LYS A 637 26.28 13.93 15.10
N GLU A 638 25.32 14.86 15.06
CA GLU A 638 25.37 16.11 15.82
C GLU A 638 25.41 15.86 17.33
N GLU A 639 24.56 14.97 17.83
CA GLU A 639 24.53 14.57 19.24
C GLU A 639 25.87 13.98 19.69
N LEU A 640 26.43 13.04 18.92
CA LEU A 640 27.76 12.47 19.19
C LEU A 640 28.87 13.54 19.19
N SER A 641 28.78 14.55 18.32
CA SER A 641 29.73 15.66 18.31
C SER A 641 29.59 16.56 19.55
N ARG A 642 28.37 16.89 19.99
CA ARG A 642 28.12 17.66 21.22
C ARG A 642 28.66 16.91 22.45
N LEU A 643 28.39 15.61 22.56
CA LEU A 643 28.89 14.78 23.67
C LEU A 643 30.42 14.74 23.73
N ARG A 644 31.11 14.72 22.58
CA ARG A 644 32.57 14.81 22.51
C ARG A 644 33.10 16.17 22.99
N GLN A 645 32.45 17.27 22.58
CA GLN A 645 32.81 18.62 23.04
C GLN A 645 32.65 18.76 24.56
N ILE A 646 31.53 18.31 25.12
CA ILE A 646 31.29 18.32 26.58
C ILE A 646 32.36 17.51 27.32
N ALA A 647 32.70 16.31 26.84
CA ALA A 647 33.71 15.46 27.46
C ALA A 647 35.14 16.02 27.35
N GLU A 648 35.43 16.84 26.34
CA GLU A 648 36.70 17.56 26.19
C GLU A 648 36.77 18.79 27.10
N GLU A 649 35.68 19.56 27.18
CA GLU A 649 35.53 20.70 28.09
C GLU A 649 35.66 20.28 29.56
N GLN A 650 34.99 19.20 29.98
CA GLN A 650 35.14 18.64 31.33
C GLN A 650 36.59 18.26 31.65
N LYS A 651 37.34 17.72 30.69
CA LYS A 651 38.77 17.41 30.85
C LYS A 651 39.64 18.68 30.93
N ARG A 652 39.25 19.77 30.28
CA ARG A 652 39.92 21.07 30.40
C ARG A 652 39.72 21.65 31.79
N LEU A 653 38.47 21.77 32.23
CA LEU A 653 38.10 22.32 33.55
C LEU A 653 38.74 21.53 34.70
N GLU A 654 38.82 20.20 34.59
CA GLU A 654 39.50 19.37 35.60
C GLU A 654 41.01 19.61 35.65
N ARG A 655 41.67 19.76 34.49
CA ARG A 655 43.11 20.14 34.43
C ARG A 655 43.36 21.52 35.03
N GLU A 656 42.48 22.48 34.79
CA GLU A 656 42.55 23.83 35.34
C GLU A 656 42.35 23.83 36.85
N ARG A 657 41.37 23.07 37.37
CA ARG A 657 41.18 22.84 38.82
C ARG A 657 42.43 22.25 39.48
N ILE A 658 43.00 21.19 38.92
CA ILE A 658 44.23 20.55 39.43
C ILE A 658 45.40 21.54 39.42
N ALA A 659 45.54 22.34 38.37
CA ALA A 659 46.60 23.36 38.26
C ALA A 659 46.43 24.49 39.28
N ALA A 660 45.20 24.98 39.48
CA ALA A 660 44.87 26.00 40.48
C ALA A 660 45.15 25.50 41.91
N ALA A 661 44.67 24.30 42.27
CA ALA A 661 44.91 23.69 43.57
C ALA A 661 46.42 23.47 43.85
N LYS A 662 47.19 23.11 42.82
CA LYS A 662 48.66 22.99 42.91
C LYS A 662 49.32 24.36 43.17
N LYS A 663 48.97 25.38 42.38
CA LYS A 663 49.50 26.75 42.54
C LYS A 663 49.21 27.32 43.92
N GLU A 664 48.02 27.06 44.44
CA GLU A 664 47.60 27.50 45.77
C GLU A 664 48.37 26.79 46.89
N LYS A 665 48.55 25.46 46.79
CA LYS A 665 49.42 24.70 47.69
C LYS A 665 50.87 25.23 47.70
N GLU A 666 51.40 25.62 46.53
CA GLU A 666 52.73 26.24 46.41
C GLU A 666 52.79 27.65 47.05
N ARG A 667 51.73 28.47 46.90
CA ARG A 667 51.60 29.78 47.59
C ARG A 667 51.66 29.61 49.10
N LEU A 668 50.82 28.74 49.66
CA LEU A 668 50.76 28.47 51.10
C LEU A 668 52.11 27.93 51.61
N GLN A 669 52.73 26.98 50.91
CA GLN A 669 54.06 26.47 51.30
C GLN A 669 55.15 27.54 51.30
N LYS A 670 55.10 28.51 50.37
CA LYS A 670 56.05 29.64 50.33
C LYS A 670 55.89 30.54 51.56
N GLU A 671 54.66 30.90 51.94
CA GLU A 671 54.41 31.69 53.15
C GLU A 671 54.76 30.92 54.42
N LYS A 672 54.44 29.62 54.51
CA LYS A 672 54.87 28.75 55.64
C LYS A 672 56.39 28.79 55.84
N ARG A 673 57.18 28.67 54.76
CA ARG A 673 58.66 28.77 54.80
C ARG A 673 59.14 30.15 55.25
N LYS A 674 58.54 31.23 54.74
CA LYS A 674 58.87 32.62 55.07
C LYS A 674 58.62 32.92 56.55
N ILE A 675 57.45 32.54 57.08
CA ILE A 675 57.12 32.69 58.51
C ILE A 675 58.06 31.82 59.36
N GLY A 676 58.28 30.56 58.98
CA GLY A 676 59.17 29.66 59.71
C GLY A 676 60.60 30.19 59.84
N SER A 677 61.13 30.84 58.80
CA SER A 677 62.46 31.47 58.81
C SER A 677 62.58 32.70 59.72
N VAL A 678 61.47 33.38 60.03
CA VAL A 678 61.43 34.47 61.03
C VAL A 678 61.39 33.87 62.44
N LEU A 679 60.48 32.92 62.67
CA LEU A 679 60.29 32.27 63.97
C LEU A 679 61.55 31.49 64.42
N SER A 680 62.34 30.93 63.51
CA SER A 680 63.61 30.27 63.85
C SER A 680 64.66 31.21 64.44
N GLN A 681 64.49 32.54 64.32
CA GLN A 681 65.39 33.55 64.89
C GLN A 681 65.01 33.94 66.35
N SER A 682 64.01 33.28 66.94
CA SER A 682 63.49 33.57 68.29
C SER A 682 64.34 33.01 69.45
N ASN A 683 65.65 32.83 69.27
CA ASN A 683 66.57 32.21 70.24
C ASN A 683 66.05 30.88 70.84
N GLY A 684 65.31 30.09 70.05
CA GLY A 684 64.81 28.77 70.44
C GLY A 684 63.49 28.77 71.23
N ARG A 685 62.77 29.91 71.32
CA ARG A 685 61.41 29.92 71.88
C ARG A 685 60.42 29.17 71.00
N PHE A 686 60.37 29.50 69.70
CA PHE A 686 59.48 28.86 68.74
C PHE A 686 60.18 27.71 68.00
N ILE A 687 59.65 26.50 68.11
CA ILE A 687 60.04 25.34 67.29
C ILE A 687 59.07 25.26 66.11
N VAL A 688 59.58 25.38 64.88
CA VAL A 688 58.78 25.22 63.67
C VAL A 688 58.80 23.75 63.25
N ASN A 689 57.63 23.11 63.23
CA ASN A 689 57.49 21.69 62.92
C ASN A 689 57.23 21.49 61.41
N ILE A 690 57.64 20.34 60.89
CA ILE A 690 57.54 19.99 59.44
C ILE A 690 56.06 19.88 58.99
N ASP A 691 55.17 19.61 59.93
CA ASP A 691 53.72 19.41 59.73
C ASP A 691 52.91 20.72 59.59
N GLY A 692 53.56 21.88 59.74
CA GLY A 692 52.93 23.19 59.68
C GLY A 692 52.50 23.77 61.03
N THR A 693 52.85 23.14 62.14
CA THR A 693 52.62 23.67 63.50
C THR A 693 53.86 24.39 64.04
N VAL A 694 53.68 25.19 65.10
CA VAL A 694 54.76 25.87 65.83
C VAL A 694 54.57 25.66 67.33
N SER A 695 55.54 25.03 67.99
CA SER A 695 55.52 24.85 69.46
C SER A 695 56.21 26.03 70.15
N ASP A 696 55.52 26.72 71.07
CA ASP A 696 56.09 27.79 71.91
C ASP A 696 56.58 27.22 73.24
N ARG A 697 57.90 27.12 73.42
CA ARG A 697 58.53 26.60 74.65
C ARG A 697 58.29 27.46 75.90
N GLN A 698 57.89 28.72 75.75
CA GLN A 698 57.65 29.61 76.89
C GLN A 698 56.23 29.48 77.45
N THR A 699 55.23 29.27 76.58
CA THR A 699 53.82 29.16 76.99
C THR A 699 53.33 27.71 77.05
N GLY A 700 54.05 26.76 76.44
CA GLY A 700 53.61 25.39 76.24
C GLY A 700 52.59 25.21 75.11
N LEU A 701 52.09 26.31 74.53
CA LEU A 701 51.06 26.29 73.49
C LEU A 701 51.63 25.90 72.13
N MET A 702 50.80 25.28 71.31
CA MET A 702 51.09 24.99 69.91
C MET A 702 50.18 25.81 69.00
N TRP A 703 50.77 26.42 67.97
CA TRP A 703 50.14 27.38 67.08
C TRP A 703 50.10 26.87 65.65
N TYR A 704 49.09 27.26 64.88
CA TYR A 704 49.18 27.13 63.44
C TYR A 704 50.13 28.18 62.87
N ILE A 705 51.03 27.78 61.95
CA ILE A 705 52.03 28.68 61.39
C ILE A 705 51.42 29.81 60.54
N LEU A 706 50.30 29.54 59.86
CA LEU A 706 49.52 30.56 59.15
C LEU A 706 48.41 31.09 60.07
N ASP A 707 47.96 32.31 59.81
CA ASP A 707 46.65 32.77 60.25
C ASP A 707 45.63 32.65 59.10
N SER A 708 44.34 32.78 59.45
CA SER A 708 43.25 32.68 58.49
C SER A 708 43.33 33.72 57.37
N HIS A 709 43.96 34.87 57.59
CA HIS A 709 44.08 35.92 56.58
C HIS A 709 45.11 35.57 55.50
N ILE A 710 46.25 34.99 55.88
CA ILE A 710 47.22 34.46 54.90
C ILE A 710 46.64 33.25 54.15
N GLU A 711 45.97 32.35 54.87
CA GLU A 711 45.46 31.11 54.29
C GLU A 711 44.27 31.36 53.35
N LEU A 712 43.21 32.01 53.83
CA LEU A 712 41.98 32.22 53.06
C LEU A 712 42.05 33.42 52.12
N GLN A 713 43.00 34.35 52.32
CA GLN A 713 43.08 35.67 51.65
C GLN A 713 41.89 36.61 51.90
N GLU A 714 41.00 36.22 52.81
CA GLU A 714 39.82 36.97 53.22
C GLU A 714 39.90 37.30 54.73
N CYS A 715 38.88 37.96 55.26
CA CYS A 715 38.68 38.13 56.70
C CYS A 715 37.40 37.45 57.15
N LEU A 716 37.35 37.13 58.44
CA LEU A 716 36.27 36.37 59.05
C LEU A 716 35.57 37.25 60.09
N ASP A 717 34.24 37.17 60.13
CA ASP A 717 33.48 37.50 61.34
C ASP A 717 33.79 36.47 62.47
N HIS A 718 33.27 36.69 63.67
CA HIS A 718 33.60 35.84 64.83
C HIS A 718 33.06 34.41 64.71
N ASP A 719 31.88 34.20 64.12
CA ASP A 719 31.27 32.87 63.94
C ASP A 719 31.98 32.08 62.83
N ALA A 720 32.31 32.74 61.70
CA ALA A 720 33.16 32.17 60.66
C ALA A 720 34.57 31.87 61.19
N ALA A 721 35.11 32.70 62.09
CA ALA A 721 36.36 32.46 62.80
C ALA A 721 36.29 31.21 63.70
N GLU A 722 35.23 31.03 64.49
CA GLU A 722 35.01 29.80 65.26
C GLU A 722 34.90 28.57 64.36
N LYS A 723 34.12 28.65 63.28
CA LYS A 723 33.91 27.56 62.32
C LYS A 723 35.20 27.18 61.59
N TYR A 724 35.98 28.16 61.15
CA TYR A 724 37.29 27.95 60.54
C TYR A 724 38.20 27.14 61.47
N VAL A 725 38.30 27.51 62.74
CA VAL A 725 39.18 26.79 63.67
C VAL A 725 38.65 25.41 64.04
N LYS A 726 37.33 25.25 64.27
CA LYS A 726 36.71 23.94 64.56
C LYS A 726 36.90 22.93 63.41
N ASN A 727 37.03 23.41 62.18
CA ASN A 727 37.27 22.60 60.99
C ASN A 727 38.76 22.52 60.57
N LEU A 728 39.68 23.11 61.34
CA LEU A 728 41.10 23.15 60.99
C LEU A 728 41.76 21.80 61.27
N GLU A 729 42.33 21.17 60.24
CA GLU A 729 43.07 19.91 60.37
C GLU A 729 44.54 20.10 59.96
N VAL A 730 45.40 20.43 60.93
CA VAL A 730 46.83 20.67 60.73
C VAL A 730 47.65 19.92 61.78
N GLY A 731 48.81 19.39 61.40
CA GLY A 731 49.65 18.58 62.29
C GLY A 731 49.08 17.21 62.67
N GLY A 732 47.95 16.81 62.09
CA GLY A 732 47.15 15.68 62.57
C GLY A 732 46.25 16.04 63.77
N TYR A 733 46.22 17.30 64.18
CA TYR A 733 45.39 17.82 65.27
C TYR A 733 44.10 18.45 64.76
N LYS A 734 43.02 18.29 65.54
CA LYS A 734 41.67 18.84 65.28
C LYS A 734 41.10 19.63 66.47
N ASP A 735 41.83 19.67 67.58
CA ASP A 735 41.49 20.35 68.83
C ASP A 735 41.98 21.80 68.86
N TRP A 736 42.03 22.44 67.69
CA TRP A 736 42.35 23.85 67.57
C TRP A 736 41.23 24.70 68.16
N ARG A 737 41.60 25.84 68.77
CA ARG A 737 40.66 26.80 69.35
C ARG A 737 41.05 28.24 69.01
N LEU A 738 40.09 29.15 69.19
CA LEU A 738 40.40 30.57 69.28
C LEU A 738 41.34 30.81 70.49
N PRO A 739 42.34 31.69 70.34
CA PRO A 739 43.23 32.08 71.42
C PRO A 739 42.51 33.00 72.42
N THR A 740 42.95 33.03 73.67
CA THR A 740 42.56 34.14 74.58
C THR A 740 43.30 35.42 74.17
N ALA A 741 42.84 36.60 74.61
CA ALA A 741 43.61 37.83 74.37
C ALA A 741 45.02 37.74 74.98
N ASN A 742 45.17 37.04 76.11
CA ASN A 742 46.47 36.83 76.74
C ASN A 742 47.38 35.93 75.89
N ASP A 743 46.86 34.81 75.36
CA ASP A 743 47.61 33.90 74.47
C ASP A 743 48.23 34.68 73.29
N LEU A 744 47.42 35.54 72.65
CA LEU A 744 47.85 36.40 71.55
C LEU A 744 48.84 37.49 72.00
N MET A 745 48.53 38.27 73.04
CA MET A 745 49.40 39.37 73.46
C MET A 745 50.78 38.88 73.91
N VAL A 746 50.87 37.74 74.60
CA VAL A 746 52.15 37.13 75.03
C VAL A 746 53.01 36.67 73.85
N VAL A 747 52.39 36.18 72.77
CA VAL A 747 53.11 35.71 71.58
C VAL A 747 53.44 36.87 70.63
N MET A 748 52.52 37.79 70.40
CA MET A 748 52.67 38.86 69.41
C MET A 748 53.59 40.01 69.88
N ASN A 749 53.70 40.27 71.19
CA ASN A 749 54.59 41.30 71.77
C ASN A 749 56.02 40.80 72.04
N THR A 750 56.43 39.68 71.48
CA THR A 750 57.78 39.12 71.64
C THR A 750 58.66 39.47 70.44
N ALA A 751 59.96 39.73 70.65
CA ALA A 751 60.91 39.88 69.56
C ALA A 751 60.95 38.62 68.68
N ASN A 752 60.97 38.78 67.36
CA ASN A 752 60.91 37.69 66.37
C ASN A 752 59.65 36.79 66.53
N SER A 753 58.50 37.41 66.85
CA SER A 753 57.17 36.79 66.84
C SER A 753 56.64 36.52 65.42
N PHE A 754 55.41 36.04 65.32
CA PHE A 754 54.72 35.86 64.05
C PHE A 754 54.64 37.20 63.28
N PRO A 755 55.03 37.23 61.98
CA PRO A 755 55.01 38.45 61.20
C PRO A 755 53.57 38.94 60.96
N ARG A 756 53.43 40.25 60.72
CA ARG A 756 52.15 40.87 60.35
C ARG A 756 51.66 40.29 59.01
N SER A 757 50.45 39.73 58.99
CA SER A 757 49.81 39.18 57.79
C SER A 757 49.10 40.23 56.92
N GLY A 758 48.80 41.40 57.48
CA GLY A 758 47.85 42.36 56.90
C GLY A 758 46.51 42.39 57.65
N ALA A 759 46.25 41.40 58.51
CA ALA A 759 45.07 41.37 59.37
C ALA A 759 44.94 42.63 60.25
N LYS A 760 43.75 43.23 60.26
CA LYS A 760 43.41 44.41 61.07
C LYS A 760 43.54 44.14 62.57
N TRP A 761 43.04 42.98 63.01
CA TRP A 761 43.14 42.44 64.36
C TRP A 761 42.95 40.93 64.34
N TYR A 762 43.24 40.28 65.46
CA TYR A 762 42.93 38.86 65.67
C TYR A 762 41.76 38.67 66.64
N TRP A 763 40.84 37.79 66.29
CA TRP A 763 39.73 37.35 67.15
C TRP A 763 40.22 36.53 68.34
N THR A 764 39.51 36.65 69.46
CA THR A 764 39.76 35.86 70.67
C THR A 764 38.56 34.98 71.03
N SER A 765 38.77 34.02 71.91
CA SER A 765 37.71 33.19 72.51
C SER A 765 36.91 33.90 73.60
N GLU A 766 37.18 35.18 73.87
CA GLU A 766 36.56 35.91 74.98
C GLU A 766 35.43 36.80 74.46
N LEU A 767 34.19 36.43 74.78
CA LEU A 767 32.98 37.20 74.49
C LEU A 767 32.48 37.93 75.74
N PHE A 768 31.80 39.07 75.56
CA PHE A 768 31.19 39.82 76.64
C PHE A 768 29.95 40.61 76.17
N TRP A 769 29.08 40.96 77.12
CA TRP A 769 27.83 41.66 76.84
C TRP A 769 27.93 43.14 77.22
N LYS A 770 27.52 44.03 76.31
CA LYS A 770 27.50 45.48 76.49
C LYS A 770 26.09 45.99 76.23
N GLY A 771 25.26 46.01 77.28
CA GLY A 771 23.82 46.19 77.15
C GLY A 771 23.18 44.94 76.55
N PHE A 772 22.43 45.09 75.46
CA PHE A 772 21.75 43.99 74.76
C PHE A 772 22.58 43.36 73.62
N TYR A 773 23.81 43.83 73.40
CA TYR A 773 24.68 43.40 72.30
C TYR A 773 25.87 42.60 72.84
N GLU A 774 26.20 41.51 72.15
CA GLU A 774 27.39 40.71 72.41
C GLU A 774 28.56 41.22 71.57
N PHE A 775 29.72 41.33 72.21
CA PHE A 775 30.98 41.80 71.62
C PHE A 775 32.07 40.75 71.82
N GLY A 776 32.96 40.66 70.84
CA GLY A 776 34.16 39.85 70.94
C GLY A 776 35.35 40.72 71.31
N TYR A 777 36.20 40.24 72.22
CA TYR A 777 37.52 40.85 72.37
C TYR A 777 38.40 40.49 71.17
N THR A 778 39.21 41.45 70.76
CA THR A 778 40.22 41.32 69.70
C THR A 778 41.60 41.70 70.25
N VAL A 779 42.65 41.37 69.49
CA VAL A 779 44.01 41.87 69.73
C VAL A 779 44.49 42.61 68.49
N VAL A 780 44.80 43.89 68.66
CA VAL A 780 45.09 44.87 67.59
C VAL A 780 46.43 45.57 67.84
N ASN A 781 47.13 45.95 66.76
CA ASN A 781 48.38 46.72 66.85
C ASN A 781 48.09 48.22 66.64
N ARG A 782 47.97 48.98 67.74
CA ARG A 782 47.55 50.40 67.70
C ARG A 782 48.70 51.41 67.65
N SER A 783 49.89 51.05 68.15
CA SER A 783 51.00 51.99 68.30
C SER A 783 52.35 51.27 68.38
N GLY A 784 53.27 51.60 67.45
CA GLY A 784 54.71 51.30 67.57
C GLY A 784 55.04 49.86 67.98
N ASP A 785 54.56 48.89 67.21
CA ASP A 785 54.74 47.44 67.41
C ASP A 785 54.07 46.79 68.63
N THR A 786 53.39 47.54 69.51
CA THR A 786 52.66 46.94 70.64
C THR A 786 51.25 46.48 70.25
N TRP A 787 50.93 45.21 70.55
CA TRP A 787 49.62 44.58 70.43
C TRP A 787 48.85 44.66 71.75
N THR A 788 47.62 45.14 71.69
CA THR A 788 46.75 45.39 72.85
C THR A 788 45.37 44.77 72.67
N LYS A 789 44.74 44.36 73.78
CA LYS A 789 43.33 43.92 73.81
C LYS A 789 42.40 45.09 73.45
N ASP A 790 41.34 44.80 72.70
CA ASP A 790 40.35 45.76 72.18
C ASP A 790 38.98 45.08 72.02
N GLU A 791 37.92 45.84 71.73
CA GLU A 791 36.56 45.34 71.51
C GLU A 791 36.09 45.51 70.05
N ALA A 792 35.36 44.52 69.52
CA ALA A 792 34.71 44.59 68.21
C ALA A 792 33.36 43.86 68.21
N GLU A 793 32.42 44.32 67.38
CA GLU A 793 31.14 43.63 67.15
C GLU A 793 31.38 42.34 66.36
N LEU A 794 30.66 41.26 66.68
CA LEU A 794 30.94 39.91 66.16
C LEU A 794 30.94 39.82 64.62
N MET A 795 30.15 40.65 63.94
CA MET A 795 30.05 40.67 62.46
C MET A 795 31.22 41.36 61.75
N GLN A 796 32.21 41.91 62.48
CA GLN A 796 33.27 42.71 61.87
C GLN A 796 34.43 41.87 61.31
N CYS A 797 35.05 42.39 60.24
CA CYS A 797 36.18 41.78 59.53
C CYS A 797 37.44 41.64 60.43
N GLY A 798 37.77 40.41 60.83
CA GLY A 798 38.97 40.06 61.60
C GLY A 798 39.73 38.84 61.06
N ALA A 799 40.78 38.41 61.75
CA ALA A 799 41.54 37.20 61.42
C ALA A 799 41.71 36.28 62.63
N VAL A 800 42.20 35.06 62.40
CA VAL A 800 42.43 34.08 63.46
C VAL A 800 43.82 33.48 63.38
N ARG A 801 44.54 33.51 64.49
CA ARG A 801 45.74 32.68 64.71
C ARG A 801 45.37 31.52 65.63
N ALA A 802 45.10 30.36 65.05
CA ALA A 802 44.63 29.19 65.77
C ALA A 802 45.69 28.65 66.74
N VAL A 803 45.24 28.20 67.92
CA VAL A 803 46.10 27.67 69.00
C VAL A 803 45.51 26.39 69.58
N ARG A 804 46.36 25.52 70.12
CA ARG A 804 46.00 24.33 70.91
C ARG A 804 46.96 24.16 72.09
N GLN A 805 46.60 23.29 73.04
CA GLN A 805 47.42 22.92 74.21
C GLN A 805 48.18 21.60 74.00
#